data_AF-A0A8B9D1F3-F1
#
_entry.id   AF-A0A8B9D1F3-F1
#
_cell.length_a   1.000
_cell.length_b   1.000
_cell.length_c   1.000
_cell.angle_alpha   90.00
_cell.angle_beta   90.00
_cell.angle_gamma   90.00
#
_symmetry.space_group_name_H-M   'P 1'
#
loop_
_entity.id
_entity.type
_entity.pdbx_description
1 polymer ?
#
loop_
_entity_poly.entity_id
_entity_poly.type
_entity_poly.pdbx_seq_one_letter_code
_entity_poly.pdbx_strand_id
1 'polypeptide(L)'
;LADIGLRGTLTHIVFGFVFKVLLIQVYLFNKTLAAPSPIIKFPGDSTPKTDKELAVQYLNKYYGCPKDNCNLFVLKDTLKKMQKFFGLPETGDLDQNTIETMKKPRCGNPDVANYNFFPRKPKWEKNHITYRIIGYTPDLDPETVDDAFARAFQVWSDVTPLRFNRIHDGEADIMINFGRWEHGDGYPFDGKDGLLAHAFAPGPGIGGDSHFDDDELWTLGEGQVVRVKYGNADGEYCKFPFWFNGKEYNSCTDAGRSDGFLWCSTTKDFDADGKYGFCPHESLFTMGGNGDGQPCKFPFKFQGQSYDQCTTEGRTDGYRWCGTTEDYDRDKKYGFCPETAMSTVGGNSEGAPCVFPFIFLGNKYDSCTSAGRNDGKLWCASTSSYDDDRKWGFCPDQGYSLFLVAAHEFGHAMGLEHSEDPGALMAPIYTYTKNFRLSQDDIKGIQELYGPGPGPGPRPTLGPVTPELCKHDIVFDGVAQIRGETFFFKDRFMWRTVNPRGKPTGPLLVATFWPDLPEKIDAVYEAPQDEKAVFFSGNEYWVYTASNLDRGYPKKLTSLGLPPDVQHVDAAFNWGRNKKTYIFAGDRYWKYNEEKKKMELASPKFIADSWNGVPDNLDAVLGLGDSGYTYFFKDQYYLQMEDKSLKIVKIGKINSDWLGC
;
A
#
# COMPACT_ATOMS: atom_id res chain seq x y z
N LEU A 1 35.33 52.47 58.78
CA LEU A 1 35.81 51.09 58.46
C LEU A 1 34.75 50.15 59.02
N ALA A 2 34.09 49.39 58.14
CA ALA A 2 32.81 48.67 58.34
C ALA A 2 31.61 49.63 58.57
N ASP A 3 30.39 49.46 58.05
CA ASP A 3 29.74 48.34 57.35
C ASP A 3 28.58 48.96 56.53
N ILE A 4 28.71 49.10 55.21
CA ILE A 4 27.63 49.49 54.29
C ILE A 4 27.67 48.49 53.12
N GLY A 5 27.31 47.25 53.44
CA GLY A 5 27.07 46.18 52.50
C GLY A 5 25.73 45.54 52.85
N LEU A 6 25.01 45.04 51.84
CA LEU A 6 23.75 44.28 51.95
C LEU A 6 22.45 45.10 52.04
N ARG A 7 22.13 45.90 51.01
CA ARG A 7 20.72 46.15 50.66
C ARG A 7 20.42 46.43 49.17
N GLY A 8 21.43 46.39 48.29
CA GLY A 8 21.27 46.61 46.84
C GLY A 8 21.30 45.36 45.96
N THR A 9 21.55 44.17 46.51
CA THR A 9 21.85 42.95 45.74
C THR A 9 20.80 41.84 45.82
N LEU A 10 19.61 42.08 46.41
CA LEU A 10 18.51 41.11 46.38
C LEU A 10 17.41 41.43 45.37
N THR A 11 17.20 42.71 45.04
CA THR A 11 16.12 43.14 44.13
C THR A 11 16.44 42.89 42.65
N HIS A 12 17.73 42.86 42.28
CA HIS A 12 18.15 42.57 40.90
C HIS A 12 18.25 41.07 40.58
N ILE A 13 18.41 40.20 41.58
CA ILE A 13 18.53 38.76 41.36
C ILE A 13 17.14 38.11 41.17
N VAL A 14 16.13 38.58 41.88
CA VAL A 14 14.75 38.05 41.77
C VAL A 14 14.10 38.46 40.44
N PHE A 15 14.34 39.69 39.97
CA PHE A 15 13.80 40.16 38.67
C PHE A 15 14.47 39.48 37.47
N GLY A 16 15.77 39.20 37.54
CA GLY A 16 16.51 38.50 36.48
C GLY A 16 16.15 37.01 36.34
N PHE A 17 15.74 36.36 37.43
CA PHE A 17 15.34 34.94 37.41
C PHE A 17 13.90 34.76 36.89
N VAL A 18 12.97 35.63 37.28
CA VAL A 18 11.58 35.59 36.78
C VAL A 18 11.52 35.91 35.28
N PHE A 19 12.34 36.85 34.80
CA PHE A 19 12.40 37.18 33.36
C PHE A 19 13.05 36.06 32.53
N LYS A 20 14.05 35.34 33.07
CA LYS A 20 14.65 34.16 32.40
C LYS A 20 13.72 32.95 32.37
N VAL A 21 12.93 32.72 33.43
CA VAL A 21 11.94 31.62 33.45
C VAL A 21 10.76 31.90 32.51
N LEU A 22 10.30 33.15 32.39
CA LEU A 22 9.30 33.55 31.39
C LEU A 22 9.84 33.50 29.95
N LEU A 23 11.09 33.91 29.71
CA LEU A 23 11.72 33.78 28.39
C LEU A 23 11.96 32.31 28.00
N ILE A 24 12.30 31.43 28.94
CA ILE A 24 12.45 29.99 28.69
C ILE A 24 11.09 29.32 28.48
N GLN A 25 10.02 29.75 29.16
CA GLN A 25 8.66 29.30 28.85
C GLN A 25 8.18 29.78 27.47
N VAL A 26 8.52 30.99 27.04
CA VAL A 26 8.22 31.48 25.68
C VAL A 26 9.10 30.82 24.62
N TYR A 27 10.36 30.47 24.93
CA TYR A 27 11.24 29.71 24.03
C TYR A 27 10.85 28.23 23.92
N LEU A 28 10.32 27.64 24.99
CA LEU A 28 9.82 26.25 24.98
C LEU A 28 8.41 26.12 24.40
N PHE A 29 7.62 27.20 24.33
CA PHE A 29 6.36 27.26 23.59
C PHE A 29 6.52 27.63 22.10
N ASN A 30 7.70 28.07 21.67
CA ASN A 30 8.08 28.17 20.25
C ASN A 30 8.80 26.90 19.76
N LYS A 31 8.35 25.71 20.19
CA LYS A 31 8.36 24.60 19.23
C LYS A 31 7.41 25.04 18.14
N THR A 32 7.96 25.31 16.96
CA THR A 32 7.23 25.58 15.73
C THR A 32 6.17 24.50 15.52
N LEU A 33 4.96 24.73 16.05
CA LEU A 33 3.76 24.33 15.34
C LEU A 33 3.82 25.15 14.07
N ALA A 34 4.34 24.56 12.99
CA ALA A 34 4.18 25.13 11.67
C ALA A 34 2.69 25.47 11.55
N ALA A 35 2.37 26.75 11.30
CA ALA A 35 1.00 27.13 11.01
C ALA A 35 0.50 26.19 9.88
N PRO A 36 -0.71 25.62 9.98
CA PRO A 36 -1.22 24.75 8.93
C PRO A 36 -1.10 25.51 7.61
N SER A 37 -0.38 24.91 6.65
CA SER A 37 -0.21 25.52 5.33
C SER A 37 -1.60 25.77 4.73
N PRO A 38 -1.85 26.96 4.16
CA PRO A 38 -3.16 27.26 3.61
C PRO A 38 -3.47 26.26 2.48
N ILE A 39 -4.67 25.69 2.48
CA ILE A 39 -5.13 24.79 1.42
C ILE A 39 -5.33 25.63 0.15
N ILE A 40 -4.72 25.21 -0.95
CA ILE A 40 -4.84 25.87 -2.26
C ILE A 40 -5.37 24.90 -3.31
N LYS A 41 -5.89 25.43 -4.42
CA LYS A 41 -6.22 24.64 -5.60
C LYS A 41 -5.02 24.63 -6.55
N PHE A 42 -4.49 23.44 -6.84
CA PHE A 42 -3.42 23.28 -7.81
C PHE A 42 -3.97 23.33 -9.25
N PRO A 43 -3.23 23.90 -10.23
CA PRO A 43 -3.63 23.89 -11.63
C PRO A 43 -3.70 22.45 -12.16
N GLY A 44 -4.77 22.12 -12.88
CA GLY A 44 -5.01 20.78 -13.43
C GLY A 44 -5.62 19.78 -12.44
N ASP A 45 -5.69 20.13 -11.15
CA ASP A 45 -6.27 19.25 -10.13
C ASP A 45 -7.80 19.30 -10.15
N SER A 46 -8.43 18.13 -10.02
CA SER A 46 -9.89 18.03 -9.93
C SER A 46 -10.37 18.63 -8.62
N THR A 47 -11.56 19.23 -8.60
CA THR A 47 -12.10 19.80 -7.35
C THR A 47 -12.38 18.67 -6.36
N PRO A 48 -11.87 18.73 -5.11
CA PRO A 48 -12.15 17.71 -4.11
C PRO A 48 -13.66 17.56 -3.93
N LYS A 49 -14.17 16.34 -4.15
CA LYS A 49 -15.58 16.02 -3.94
C LYS A 49 -15.86 16.05 -2.44
N THR A 50 -17.00 16.60 -2.05
CA THR A 50 -17.47 16.47 -0.66
C THR A 50 -17.78 15.01 -0.35
N ASP A 51 -17.72 14.60 0.92
CA ASP A 51 -17.99 13.20 1.31
C ASP A 51 -19.37 12.73 0.84
N LYS A 52 -20.36 13.64 0.78
CA LYS A 52 -21.69 13.34 0.27
C LYS A 52 -21.70 13.13 -1.25
N GLU A 53 -20.99 13.97 -2.01
CA GLU A 53 -20.88 13.81 -3.46
C GLU A 53 -20.13 12.52 -3.82
N LEU A 54 -19.06 12.22 -3.09
CA LEU A 54 -18.34 10.96 -3.21
C LEU A 54 -19.29 9.77 -2.99
N ALA A 55 -20.02 9.76 -1.88
CA ALA A 55 -20.93 8.66 -1.55
C ALA A 55 -22.03 8.48 -2.62
N VAL A 56 -22.62 9.58 -3.10
CA VAL A 56 -23.65 9.51 -4.16
C VAL A 56 -23.08 8.92 -5.45
N GLN A 57 -21.88 9.34 -5.86
CA GLN A 57 -21.24 8.81 -7.06
C GLN A 57 -20.85 7.34 -6.89
N TYR A 58 -20.30 6.98 -5.73
CA TYR A 58 -19.93 5.60 -5.38
C TYR A 58 -21.14 4.67 -5.43
N LEU A 59 -22.23 5.03 -4.76
CA LEU A 59 -23.45 4.22 -4.73
C LEU A 59 -24.18 4.20 -6.08
N ASN A 60 -24.08 5.28 -6.87
CA ASN A 60 -24.59 5.27 -8.25
C ASN A 60 -23.81 4.26 -9.11
N LYS A 61 -22.49 4.29 -9.06
CA LYS A 61 -21.63 3.47 -9.92
C LYS A 61 -21.69 1.99 -9.55
N TYR A 62 -21.56 1.65 -8.27
CA TYR A 62 -21.39 0.24 -7.86
C TYR A 62 -22.65 -0.42 -7.28
N TYR A 63 -23.61 0.39 -6.85
CA TYR A 63 -24.85 -0.09 -6.23
C TYR A 63 -26.12 0.27 -7.02
N GLY A 64 -25.96 0.96 -8.16
CA GLY A 64 -27.04 1.28 -9.08
C GLY A 64 -28.07 2.30 -8.55
N CYS A 65 -27.70 3.18 -7.62
CA CYS A 65 -28.60 4.26 -7.16
C CYS A 65 -28.81 5.28 -8.29
N PRO A 66 -29.97 5.42 -8.95
CA PRO A 66 -30.11 6.27 -10.13
C PRO A 66 -29.87 7.75 -9.81
N LYS A 67 -29.15 8.48 -10.67
CA LYS A 67 -28.77 9.90 -10.48
C LYS A 67 -29.98 10.80 -10.17
N ASP A 68 -31.15 10.48 -10.72
CA ASP A 68 -32.36 11.29 -10.59
C ASP A 68 -33.23 10.92 -9.36
N ASN A 69 -33.00 9.76 -8.74
CA ASN A 69 -33.89 9.19 -7.70
C ASN A 69 -33.18 8.76 -6.41
N CYS A 70 -31.88 9.06 -6.24
CA CYS A 70 -31.16 8.81 -5.00
C CYS A 70 -31.57 9.82 -3.90
N ASN A 71 -32.84 9.76 -3.47
CA ASN A 71 -33.35 10.55 -2.35
C ASN A 71 -32.71 10.07 -1.02
N LEU A 72 -32.85 10.84 0.07
CA LEU A 72 -32.21 10.52 1.36
C LEU A 72 -32.58 9.12 1.90
N PHE A 73 -33.77 8.62 1.57
CA PHE A 73 -34.25 7.30 2.00
C PHE A 73 -33.64 6.16 1.18
N VAL A 74 -33.61 6.29 -0.16
CA VAL A 74 -32.96 5.34 -1.07
C VAL A 74 -31.45 5.32 -0.84
N LEU A 75 -30.84 6.47 -0.53
CA LEU A 75 -29.44 6.57 -0.15
C LEU A 75 -29.16 5.75 1.11
N LYS A 76 -30.02 5.84 2.13
CA LYS A 76 -29.86 5.11 3.40
C LYS A 76 -29.90 3.59 3.20
N ASP A 77 -30.86 3.08 2.44
CA ASP A 77 -30.98 1.64 2.19
C ASP A 77 -29.85 1.11 1.28
N THR A 78 -29.43 1.90 0.29
CA THR A 78 -28.30 1.53 -0.59
C THR A 78 -26.98 1.56 0.19
N LEU A 79 -26.82 2.53 1.08
CA LEU A 79 -25.64 2.63 1.93
C LEU A 79 -25.53 1.44 2.88
N LYS A 80 -26.65 0.93 3.42
CA LYS A 80 -26.65 -0.30 4.21
C LYS A 80 -26.19 -1.51 3.41
N LYS A 81 -26.57 -1.63 2.14
CA LYS A 81 -26.09 -2.72 1.27
C LYS A 81 -24.57 -2.65 1.09
N MET A 82 -24.04 -1.45 0.87
CA MET A 82 -22.59 -1.24 0.79
C MET A 82 -21.89 -1.55 2.11
N GLN A 83 -22.41 -1.04 3.23
CA GLN A 83 -21.88 -1.32 4.55
C GLN A 83 -21.86 -2.82 4.84
N LYS A 84 -22.95 -3.52 4.52
CA LYS A 84 -23.03 -4.98 4.64
C LYS A 84 -21.96 -5.68 3.80
N PHE A 85 -21.82 -5.31 2.53
CA PHE A 85 -20.84 -5.90 1.61
C PHE A 85 -19.41 -5.82 2.16
N PHE A 86 -19.06 -4.69 2.77
CA PHE A 86 -17.74 -4.47 3.37
C PHE A 86 -17.62 -4.86 4.86
N GLY A 87 -18.62 -5.55 5.43
CA GLY A 87 -18.61 -5.97 6.83
C GLY A 87 -18.65 -4.81 7.84
N LEU A 88 -19.10 -3.63 7.42
CA LEU A 88 -19.30 -2.45 8.27
C LEU A 88 -20.65 -2.50 9.00
N PRO A 89 -20.81 -1.76 10.11
CA PRO A 89 -22.10 -1.61 10.76
C PRO A 89 -23.16 -1.02 9.82
N GLU A 90 -24.30 -1.70 9.64
CA GLU A 90 -25.41 -1.32 8.74
C GLU A 90 -26.25 -0.14 9.28
N THR A 91 -25.60 0.99 9.58
CA THR A 91 -26.23 2.20 10.11
C THR A 91 -27.08 2.92 9.06
N GLY A 92 -26.65 2.84 7.80
CA GLY A 92 -27.14 3.67 6.71
C GLY A 92 -26.80 5.15 6.87
N ASP A 93 -25.81 5.47 7.71
CA ASP A 93 -25.28 6.80 7.90
C ASP A 93 -23.85 6.87 7.33
N LEU A 94 -23.44 8.02 6.80
CA LEU A 94 -22.08 8.23 6.30
C LEU A 94 -21.12 8.50 7.47
N ASP A 95 -20.77 7.43 8.19
CA ASP A 95 -19.74 7.46 9.21
C ASP A 95 -18.32 7.47 8.61
N GLN A 96 -17.34 7.79 9.46
CA GLN A 96 -15.94 7.95 9.06
C GLN A 96 -15.39 6.68 8.41
N ASN A 97 -15.69 5.49 8.95
CA ASN A 97 -15.22 4.20 8.42
C ASN A 97 -15.82 3.92 7.03
N THR A 98 -17.09 4.27 6.83
CA THR A 98 -17.78 4.13 5.55
C THR A 98 -17.13 5.02 4.49
N ILE A 99 -16.86 6.29 4.82
CA ILE A 99 -16.20 7.24 3.91
C ILE A 99 -14.76 6.80 3.61
N GLU A 100 -14.00 6.39 4.62
CA GLU A 100 -12.63 5.89 4.43
C GLU A 100 -12.60 4.67 3.52
N THR A 101 -13.58 3.77 3.65
CA THR A 101 -13.72 2.59 2.77
C THR A 101 -14.03 2.99 1.34
N MET A 102 -14.94 3.96 1.11
CA MET A 102 -15.26 4.47 -0.22
C MET A 102 -14.11 5.20 -0.91
N LYS A 103 -13.16 5.75 -0.13
CA LYS A 103 -11.97 6.45 -0.64
C LYS A 103 -10.83 5.49 -1.02
N LYS A 104 -10.93 4.20 -0.68
CA LYS A 104 -9.89 3.23 -1.03
C LYS A 104 -9.92 2.92 -2.53
N PRO A 105 -8.74 2.79 -3.18
CA PRO A 105 -8.65 2.34 -4.56
C PRO A 105 -9.29 0.97 -4.76
N ARG A 106 -10.00 0.78 -5.87
CA ARG A 106 -10.79 -0.42 -6.13
C ARG A 106 -10.93 -0.72 -7.63
N CYS A 107 -11.44 -1.92 -7.94
CA CYS A 107 -11.91 -2.29 -9.28
C CYS A 107 -13.03 -1.35 -9.75
N GLY A 108 -13.20 -1.18 -11.06
CA GLY A 108 -14.26 -0.41 -11.71
C GLY A 108 -15.61 -1.09 -11.77
N ASN A 109 -15.67 -2.41 -11.53
CA ASN A 109 -16.88 -3.19 -11.62
C ASN A 109 -17.88 -2.92 -10.47
N PRO A 110 -19.19 -3.11 -10.70
CA PRO A 110 -20.21 -3.00 -9.66
C PRO A 110 -20.14 -4.12 -8.61
N ASP A 111 -20.59 -3.84 -7.38
CA ASP A 111 -20.63 -4.83 -6.29
C ASP A 111 -21.96 -5.61 -6.24
N VAL A 112 -23.03 -5.00 -6.74
CA VAL A 112 -24.34 -5.64 -6.81
C VAL A 112 -24.72 -5.87 -8.26
N ALA A 113 -25.15 -7.10 -8.54
CA ALA A 113 -25.67 -7.49 -9.83
C ALA A 113 -26.94 -6.70 -10.15
N ASN A 114 -26.79 -5.57 -10.85
CA ASN A 114 -27.89 -4.87 -11.51
C ASN A 114 -27.80 -4.95 -13.05
N TYR A 115 -26.84 -5.70 -13.59
CA TYR A 115 -26.78 -6.02 -15.01
C TYR A 115 -27.28 -7.43 -15.25
N ASN A 116 -28.60 -7.55 -15.22
CA ASN A 116 -29.36 -8.71 -15.69
C ASN A 116 -29.27 -8.85 -17.24
N PHE A 117 -28.12 -8.54 -17.85
CA PHE A 117 -27.86 -8.71 -19.28
C PHE A 117 -27.56 -10.17 -19.63
N PHE A 118 -27.15 -10.98 -18.65
CA PHE A 118 -26.85 -12.40 -18.85
C PHE A 118 -27.74 -13.27 -17.94
N PRO A 119 -28.79 -13.90 -18.49
CA PRO A 119 -29.62 -14.88 -17.77
C PRO A 119 -28.87 -16.15 -17.30
N ARG A 120 -27.55 -16.20 -17.49
CA ARG A 120 -26.68 -17.35 -17.25
C ARG A 120 -25.42 -16.85 -16.54
N LYS A 121 -24.92 -17.62 -15.57
CA LYS A 121 -23.58 -17.42 -15.00
C LYS A 121 -22.58 -17.29 -16.17
N PRO A 122 -22.00 -16.10 -16.40
CA PRO A 122 -21.11 -15.90 -17.54
C PRO A 122 -19.93 -16.86 -17.44
N LYS A 123 -19.65 -17.59 -18.52
CA LYS A 123 -18.58 -18.60 -18.57
C LYS A 123 -18.16 -18.79 -20.02
N TRP A 124 -16.86 -18.98 -20.25
CA TRP A 124 -16.38 -19.44 -21.54
C TRP A 124 -16.81 -20.88 -21.81
N GLU A 125 -17.34 -21.12 -23.02
CA GLU A 125 -17.72 -22.45 -23.52
C GLU A 125 -16.52 -23.28 -24.00
N LYS A 126 -15.30 -22.80 -23.75
CA LYS A 126 -14.03 -23.40 -24.15
C LYS A 126 -12.99 -23.25 -23.04
N ASN A 127 -11.99 -24.12 -23.04
CA ASN A 127 -10.90 -24.10 -22.07
C ASN A 127 -9.60 -23.50 -22.61
N HIS A 128 -9.50 -23.30 -23.93
CA HIS A 128 -8.38 -22.63 -24.57
C HIS A 128 -8.81 -21.21 -24.91
N ILE A 129 -8.32 -20.26 -24.13
CA ILE A 129 -8.65 -18.84 -24.23
C ILE A 129 -7.43 -18.14 -24.81
N THR A 130 -7.68 -17.26 -25.78
CA THR A 130 -6.64 -16.42 -26.38
C THR A 130 -6.71 -15.03 -25.79
N TYR A 131 -5.55 -14.40 -25.56
CA TYR A 131 -5.50 -13.01 -25.15
C TYR A 131 -4.53 -12.22 -26.03
N ARG A 132 -4.76 -10.92 -26.15
CA ARG A 132 -3.89 -10.02 -26.90
C ARG A 132 -3.72 -8.72 -26.13
N ILE A 133 -2.47 -8.27 -26.04
CA ILE A 133 -2.12 -6.96 -25.49
C ILE A 133 -2.14 -5.96 -26.64
N ILE A 134 -3.05 -4.99 -26.58
CA ILE A 134 -3.19 -3.91 -27.58
C ILE A 134 -2.42 -2.67 -27.14
N GLY A 135 -2.41 -2.37 -25.84
CA GLY A 135 -1.77 -1.21 -25.26
C GLY A 135 -0.86 -1.55 -24.10
N TYR A 136 0.08 -0.65 -23.82
CA TYR A 136 1.06 -0.75 -22.75
C TYR A 136 1.12 0.56 -21.97
N THR A 137 1.39 0.47 -20.66
CA THR A 137 1.70 1.62 -19.80
C THR A 137 3.12 2.16 -20.07
N PRO A 138 3.39 3.46 -19.86
CA PRO A 138 4.75 4.01 -19.83
C PRO A 138 5.56 3.69 -18.57
N ASP A 139 4.90 3.23 -17.51
CA ASP A 139 5.52 3.04 -16.20
C ASP A 139 6.42 1.81 -16.11
N LEU A 140 6.20 0.85 -17.00
CA LEU A 140 6.85 -0.46 -17.01
C LEU A 140 7.34 -0.78 -18.42
N ASP A 141 8.50 -1.42 -18.52
CA ASP A 141 8.95 -1.94 -19.80
C ASP A 141 8.04 -3.08 -20.30
N PRO A 142 7.91 -3.29 -21.63
CA PRO A 142 6.93 -4.23 -22.16
C PRO A 142 7.12 -5.68 -21.71
N GLU A 143 8.36 -6.12 -21.46
CA GLU A 143 8.60 -7.49 -20.98
C GLU A 143 8.04 -7.68 -19.56
N THR A 144 8.13 -6.65 -18.70
CA THR A 144 7.54 -6.67 -17.36
C THR A 144 6.01 -6.69 -17.42
N VAL A 145 5.41 -5.92 -18.32
CA VAL A 145 3.96 -5.92 -18.54
C VAL A 145 3.49 -7.29 -19.05
N ASP A 146 4.19 -7.84 -20.04
CA ASP A 146 3.90 -9.16 -20.62
C ASP A 146 3.98 -10.27 -19.56
N ASP A 147 5.02 -10.26 -18.73
CA ASP A 147 5.21 -11.19 -17.61
C ASP A 147 4.13 -11.02 -16.53
N ALA A 148 3.81 -9.79 -16.15
CA ALA A 148 2.78 -9.51 -15.15
C ALA A 148 1.42 -10.09 -15.56
N PHE A 149 1.02 -9.90 -16.82
CA PHE A 149 -0.21 -10.48 -17.35
C PHE A 149 -0.13 -12.01 -17.47
N ALA A 150 1.00 -12.57 -17.92
CA ALA A 150 1.16 -14.02 -18.00
C ALA A 150 1.05 -14.69 -16.61
N ARG A 151 1.70 -14.11 -15.58
CA ARG A 151 1.57 -14.57 -14.19
C ARG A 151 0.15 -14.41 -13.67
N ALA A 152 -0.53 -13.31 -14.00
CA ALA A 152 -1.93 -13.09 -13.62
C ALA A 152 -2.89 -14.13 -14.23
N PHE A 153 -2.67 -14.56 -15.48
CA PHE A 153 -3.42 -15.70 -16.04
C PHE A 153 -3.05 -17.03 -15.39
N GLN A 154 -1.76 -17.20 -15.03
CA GLN A 154 -1.28 -18.42 -14.40
C GLN A 154 -2.03 -18.72 -13.10
N VAL A 155 -2.29 -17.69 -12.29
CA VAL A 155 -3.08 -17.75 -11.05
C VAL A 155 -4.38 -18.54 -11.22
N TRP A 156 -5.10 -18.35 -12.34
CA TRP A 156 -6.34 -19.07 -12.64
C TRP A 156 -6.09 -20.45 -13.29
N SER A 157 -5.07 -20.56 -14.15
CA SER A 157 -4.74 -21.80 -14.85
C SER A 157 -4.16 -22.90 -13.94
N ASP A 158 -3.56 -22.50 -12.81
CA ASP A 158 -2.99 -23.42 -11.81
C ASP A 158 -4.07 -24.22 -11.08
N VAL A 159 -5.28 -23.66 -10.95
CA VAL A 159 -6.40 -24.27 -10.21
C VAL A 159 -7.55 -24.74 -11.11
N THR A 160 -7.43 -24.60 -12.43
CA THR A 160 -8.47 -24.97 -13.42
C THR A 160 -7.90 -25.69 -14.65
N PRO A 161 -8.75 -26.26 -15.52
CA PRO A 161 -8.34 -26.77 -16.83
C PRO A 161 -8.06 -25.68 -17.88
N LEU A 162 -8.22 -24.39 -17.53
CA LEU A 162 -8.06 -23.29 -18.46
C LEU A 162 -6.60 -23.15 -18.93
N ARG A 163 -6.44 -22.76 -20.19
CA ARG A 163 -5.16 -22.50 -20.84
C ARG A 163 -5.25 -21.20 -21.61
N PHE A 164 -4.30 -20.31 -21.35
CA PHE A 164 -4.24 -18.97 -21.93
C PHE A 164 -3.07 -18.89 -22.91
N ASN A 165 -3.36 -18.49 -24.14
CA ASN A 165 -2.36 -18.35 -25.18
C ASN A 165 -2.38 -16.93 -25.75
N ARG A 166 -1.24 -16.24 -25.69
CA ARG A 166 -1.11 -14.93 -26.30
C ARG A 166 -1.13 -15.03 -27.82
N ILE A 167 -1.92 -14.18 -28.48
CA ILE A 167 -1.86 -13.94 -29.91
C ILE A 167 -1.44 -12.48 -30.18
N HIS A 168 -0.90 -12.22 -31.37
CA HIS A 168 -0.30 -10.92 -31.73
C HIS A 168 -1.01 -10.23 -32.90
N ASP A 169 -1.97 -10.91 -33.53
CA ASP A 169 -2.74 -10.41 -34.66
C ASP A 169 -4.19 -10.91 -34.56
N GLY A 170 -5.13 -10.20 -35.17
CA GLY A 170 -6.56 -10.50 -35.09
C GLY A 170 -7.21 -10.19 -33.74
N GLU A 171 -8.46 -10.60 -33.62
CA GLU A 171 -9.28 -10.50 -32.40
C GLU A 171 -9.03 -11.71 -31.50
N ALA A 172 -8.76 -11.46 -30.22
CA ALA A 172 -8.59 -12.50 -29.19
C ALA A 172 -9.88 -12.62 -28.37
N ASP A 173 -9.92 -13.57 -27.44
CA ASP A 173 -11.04 -13.67 -26.49
C ASP A 173 -10.96 -12.61 -25.39
N ILE A 174 -9.75 -12.14 -25.08
CA ILE A 174 -9.48 -11.11 -24.08
C ILE A 174 -8.55 -10.10 -24.71
N MET A 175 -9.06 -8.90 -25.00
CA MET A 175 -8.25 -7.77 -25.41
C MET A 175 -7.84 -6.96 -24.18
N ILE A 176 -6.52 -6.75 -24.02
CA ILE A 176 -5.95 -6.03 -22.89
C ILE A 176 -5.48 -4.67 -23.36
N ASN A 177 -5.95 -3.60 -22.71
CA ASN A 177 -5.59 -2.24 -23.07
C ASN A 177 -5.45 -1.31 -21.85
N PHE A 178 -4.66 -0.26 -22.02
CA PHE A 178 -4.56 0.85 -21.08
C PHE A 178 -5.30 2.05 -21.67
N GLY A 179 -6.13 2.71 -20.87
CA GLY A 179 -6.97 3.83 -21.31
C GLY A 179 -7.17 4.84 -20.21
N ARG A 180 -7.52 6.07 -20.56
CA ARG A 180 -7.77 7.16 -19.60
C ARG A 180 -9.19 7.63 -19.74
N TRP A 181 -9.82 8.05 -18.64
CA TRP A 181 -11.17 8.61 -18.65
C TRP A 181 -12.11 7.79 -19.53
N GLU A 182 -12.78 8.43 -20.50
CA GLU A 182 -13.52 7.73 -21.56
C GLU A 182 -12.55 7.11 -22.59
N HIS A 183 -12.57 5.79 -22.66
CA HIS A 183 -11.64 4.99 -23.47
C HIS A 183 -12.35 4.10 -24.50
N GLY A 184 -13.62 4.39 -24.81
CA GLY A 184 -14.30 3.87 -25.99
C GLY A 184 -15.35 2.79 -25.73
N ASP A 185 -15.61 2.46 -24.46
CA ASP A 185 -16.63 1.47 -24.04
C ASP A 185 -17.82 2.10 -23.28
N GLY A 186 -17.78 3.42 -23.02
CA GLY A 186 -18.83 4.13 -22.29
C GLY A 186 -18.75 4.01 -20.76
N TYR A 187 -17.68 3.40 -20.23
CA TYR A 187 -17.43 3.26 -18.79
C TYR A 187 -16.17 4.04 -18.39
N PRO A 188 -16.25 5.36 -18.23
CA PRO A 188 -15.05 6.16 -18.01
C PRO A 188 -14.38 5.88 -16.67
N PHE A 189 -13.05 5.93 -16.69
CA PHE A 189 -12.18 6.05 -15.51
C PHE A 189 -12.25 7.47 -14.90
N ASP A 190 -11.59 7.68 -13.76
CA ASP A 190 -11.62 8.91 -12.98
C ASP A 190 -10.26 9.58 -12.72
N GLY A 191 -9.21 9.11 -13.39
CA GLY A 191 -7.85 9.62 -13.27
C GLY A 191 -7.08 8.92 -12.15
N LYS A 192 -6.01 9.52 -11.63
CA LYS A 192 -5.16 8.90 -10.60
C LYS A 192 -5.91 8.54 -9.30
N ASP A 193 -5.66 7.32 -8.83
CA ASP A 193 -6.30 6.59 -7.74
C ASP A 193 -7.81 6.35 -7.99
N GLY A 194 -8.51 5.77 -7.02
CA GLY A 194 -9.94 5.49 -7.18
C GLY A 194 -10.14 4.25 -8.03
N LEU A 195 -10.35 4.39 -9.34
CA LEU A 195 -10.62 3.27 -10.24
C LEU A 195 -9.38 2.79 -10.96
N LEU A 196 -8.97 1.57 -10.64
CA LEU A 196 -7.72 1.03 -11.17
C LEU A 196 -7.87 0.40 -12.55
N ALA A 197 -8.96 -0.36 -12.75
CA ALA A 197 -9.19 -1.16 -13.94
C ALA A 197 -10.65 -1.64 -13.98
N HIS A 198 -11.11 -2.18 -15.10
CA HIS A 198 -12.30 -3.01 -15.17
C HIS A 198 -12.16 -4.07 -16.25
N ALA A 199 -12.93 -5.14 -16.14
CA ALA A 199 -13.06 -6.14 -17.18
C ALA A 199 -14.51 -6.58 -17.37
N PHE A 200 -14.84 -6.92 -18.61
CA PHE A 200 -16.15 -7.46 -18.97
C PHE A 200 -16.20 -8.97 -18.77
N ALA A 201 -17.36 -9.47 -18.37
CA ALA A 201 -17.60 -10.91 -18.27
C ALA A 201 -17.49 -11.62 -19.65
N PRO A 202 -17.27 -12.96 -19.68
CA PRO A 202 -17.18 -13.74 -20.92
C PRO A 202 -18.31 -13.46 -21.92
N GLY A 203 -17.96 -13.17 -23.18
CA GLY A 203 -18.95 -12.91 -24.22
C GLY A 203 -18.33 -12.58 -25.58
N PRO A 204 -19.15 -12.37 -26.62
CA PRO A 204 -18.67 -11.90 -27.93
C PRO A 204 -18.32 -10.40 -27.91
N GLY A 205 -17.46 -9.97 -28.83
CA GLY A 205 -17.04 -8.56 -28.93
C GLY A 205 -16.22 -8.16 -27.71
N ILE A 206 -16.66 -7.14 -26.97
CA ILE A 206 -15.96 -6.65 -25.77
C ILE A 206 -15.98 -7.61 -24.57
N GLY A 207 -16.69 -8.74 -24.68
CA GLY A 207 -16.81 -9.70 -23.57
C GLY A 207 -15.48 -10.38 -23.28
N GLY A 208 -14.96 -10.22 -22.06
CA GLY A 208 -13.63 -10.68 -21.67
C GLY A 208 -12.57 -9.57 -21.68
N ASP A 209 -12.79 -8.47 -22.38
CA ASP A 209 -11.82 -7.39 -22.49
C ASP A 209 -11.51 -6.79 -21.11
N SER A 210 -10.24 -6.45 -20.91
CA SER A 210 -9.70 -5.95 -19.64
C SER A 210 -9.00 -4.62 -19.87
N HIS A 211 -9.49 -3.58 -19.22
CA HIS A 211 -9.02 -2.20 -19.35
C HIS A 211 -8.40 -1.72 -18.04
N PHE A 212 -7.24 -1.08 -18.13
CA PHE A 212 -6.46 -0.57 -17.01
C PHE A 212 -6.34 0.96 -17.13
N ASP A 213 -6.50 1.69 -16.02
CA ASP A 213 -6.42 3.16 -16.05
C ASP A 213 -4.96 3.61 -16.26
N ASP A 214 -4.70 4.31 -17.36
CA ASP A 214 -3.38 4.80 -17.75
C ASP A 214 -3.00 6.12 -17.06
N ASP A 215 -3.87 6.70 -16.23
CA ASP A 215 -3.52 7.80 -15.32
C ASP A 215 -2.98 7.29 -13.96
N GLU A 216 -2.96 5.97 -13.75
CA GLU A 216 -2.35 5.34 -12.58
C GLU A 216 -0.84 5.14 -12.74
N LEU A 217 -0.14 5.03 -11.59
CA LEU A 217 1.25 4.58 -11.57
C LEU A 217 1.27 3.05 -11.45
N TRP A 218 1.48 2.37 -12.57
CA TRP A 218 1.60 0.91 -12.61
C TRP A 218 2.97 0.46 -12.12
N THR A 219 2.97 -0.39 -11.11
CA THR A 219 4.19 -0.91 -10.48
C THR A 219 4.09 -2.43 -10.33
N LEU A 220 5.05 -3.03 -9.62
CA LEU A 220 4.92 -4.38 -9.10
C LEU A 220 4.32 -4.40 -7.67
N GLY A 221 3.96 -3.24 -7.12
CA GLY A 221 3.27 -3.03 -5.85
C GLY A 221 4.12 -2.43 -4.72
N GLU A 222 5.42 -2.23 -4.94
CA GLU A 222 6.38 -1.68 -3.94
C GLU A 222 7.05 -0.39 -4.43
N GLY A 223 6.31 0.44 -5.15
CA GLY A 223 6.83 1.68 -5.75
C GLY A 223 7.34 1.51 -7.17
N GLN A 224 7.80 2.63 -7.73
CA GLN A 224 8.19 2.73 -9.12
C GLN A 224 9.21 1.65 -9.51
N VAL A 225 8.95 1.01 -10.65
CA VAL A 225 9.85 0.03 -11.25
C VAL A 225 10.44 0.68 -12.49
N VAL A 226 11.76 0.64 -12.61
CA VAL A 226 12.45 1.18 -13.79
C VAL A 226 13.49 0.17 -14.24
N ARG A 227 13.40 -0.30 -15.50
CA ARG A 227 14.38 -1.24 -16.03
C ARG A 227 15.54 -0.51 -16.69
N VAL A 228 16.72 -0.63 -16.10
CA VAL A 228 17.88 0.17 -16.50
C VAL A 228 18.40 -0.24 -17.87
N LYS A 229 18.90 0.75 -18.61
CA LYS A 229 19.53 0.60 -19.93
C LYS A 229 21.00 0.97 -19.86
N TYR A 230 21.83 0.21 -20.58
CA TYR A 230 23.28 0.37 -20.60
C TYR A 230 23.88 0.34 -19.17
N GLY A 231 25.09 0.89 -19.02
CA GLY A 231 25.82 0.83 -17.76
C GLY A 231 26.42 -0.57 -17.50
N ASN A 232 26.75 -0.85 -16.25
CA ASN A 232 27.34 -2.14 -15.85
C ASN A 232 26.30 -3.12 -15.27
N ALA A 233 25.01 -2.76 -15.34
CA ALA A 233 23.89 -3.56 -14.85
C ALA A 233 22.67 -3.50 -15.80
N ASP A 234 22.91 -3.37 -17.11
CA ASP A 234 21.85 -3.36 -18.14
C ASP A 234 20.87 -4.53 -17.96
N GLY A 235 19.57 -4.23 -18.02
CA GLY A 235 18.50 -5.22 -17.88
C GLY A 235 18.02 -5.48 -16.45
N GLU A 236 18.73 -5.01 -15.43
CA GLU A 236 18.28 -5.03 -14.02
C GLU A 236 17.26 -3.92 -13.74
N TYR A 237 16.59 -3.99 -12.58
CA TYR A 237 15.73 -2.90 -12.11
C TYR A 237 16.49 -1.92 -11.20
N CYS A 238 16.11 -0.65 -11.25
CA CYS A 238 16.50 0.33 -10.25
C CYS A 238 16.11 -0.15 -8.85
N LYS A 239 17.01 0.02 -7.88
CA LYS A 239 16.74 -0.31 -6.48
C LYS A 239 16.35 0.95 -5.71
N PHE A 240 15.06 1.26 -5.64
CA PHE A 240 14.58 2.35 -4.79
C PHE A 240 14.24 1.86 -3.37
N PRO A 241 14.54 2.64 -2.32
CA PRO A 241 15.56 3.70 -2.32
C PRO A 241 16.98 3.16 -2.51
N PHE A 242 17.86 3.95 -3.15
CA PHE A 242 19.31 3.73 -3.13
C PHE A 242 20.06 4.92 -2.50
N TRP A 243 21.23 4.61 -1.95
CA TRP A 243 22.13 5.57 -1.34
C TRP A 243 23.25 5.97 -2.31
N PHE A 244 23.50 7.27 -2.45
CA PHE A 244 24.59 7.84 -3.23
C PHE A 244 25.05 9.15 -2.61
N ASN A 245 26.37 9.30 -2.36
CA ASN A 245 26.98 10.55 -1.90
C ASN A 245 26.29 11.17 -0.66
N GLY A 246 25.90 10.33 0.30
CA GLY A 246 25.28 10.80 1.54
C GLY A 246 23.79 11.16 1.43
N LYS A 247 23.16 10.90 0.27
CA LYS A 247 21.73 11.16 0.03
C LYS A 247 21.01 9.90 -0.47
N GLU A 248 19.75 9.77 -0.08
CA GLU A 248 18.87 8.69 -0.54
C GLU A 248 18.01 9.18 -1.72
N TYR A 249 17.87 8.32 -2.73
CA TYR A 249 17.11 8.59 -3.95
C TYR A 249 16.01 7.54 -4.11
N ASN A 250 14.77 8.01 -4.28
CA ASN A 250 13.57 7.18 -4.47
C ASN A 250 13.04 7.18 -5.91
N SER A 251 13.78 7.83 -6.82
CA SER A 251 13.54 7.87 -8.25
C SER A 251 14.87 8.06 -8.96
N CYS A 252 14.86 7.97 -10.29
CA CYS A 252 16.04 8.24 -11.11
C CYS A 252 16.54 9.68 -10.93
N THR A 253 17.85 9.88 -11.06
CA THR A 253 18.48 11.19 -10.86
C THR A 253 19.60 11.41 -11.87
N ASP A 254 19.89 12.66 -12.17
CA ASP A 254 21.09 13.09 -12.90
C ASP A 254 22.24 13.47 -11.96
N ALA A 255 22.06 13.29 -10.65
CA ALA A 255 23.05 13.67 -9.64
C ALA A 255 24.42 13.05 -9.92
N GLY A 256 25.48 13.86 -9.85
CA GLY A 256 26.84 13.44 -10.17
C GLY A 256 27.16 13.39 -11.67
N ARG A 257 26.21 13.75 -12.55
CA ARG A 257 26.41 13.84 -14.00
C ARG A 257 26.31 15.27 -14.50
N SER A 258 26.93 15.55 -15.65
CA SER A 258 26.91 16.86 -16.32
C SER A 258 26.20 16.84 -17.67
N ASP A 259 25.83 15.65 -18.16
CA ASP A 259 25.16 15.44 -19.45
C ASP A 259 23.63 15.36 -19.31
N GLY A 260 23.09 15.46 -18.10
CA GLY A 260 21.66 15.45 -17.82
C GLY A 260 20.99 14.08 -17.94
N PHE A 261 21.75 13.01 -18.18
CA PHE A 261 21.19 11.67 -18.26
C PHE A 261 20.73 11.18 -16.88
N LEU A 262 19.53 10.61 -16.83
CA LEU A 262 18.99 10.00 -15.63
C LEU A 262 19.62 8.62 -15.41
N TRP A 263 19.99 8.32 -14.17
CA TRP A 263 20.53 7.03 -13.76
C TRP A 263 19.99 6.63 -12.38
N CYS A 264 20.18 5.35 -12.05
CA CYS A 264 19.88 4.82 -10.73
C CYS A 264 20.85 3.68 -10.39
N SER A 265 21.00 3.42 -9.10
CA SER A 265 21.70 2.22 -8.63
C SER A 265 20.80 0.99 -8.75
N THR A 266 21.37 -0.17 -9.06
CA THR A 266 20.67 -1.46 -9.03
C THR A 266 20.85 -2.20 -7.69
N THR A 267 21.57 -1.58 -6.75
CA THR A 267 21.69 -2.02 -5.37
C THR A 267 21.42 -0.88 -4.40
N LYS A 268 21.26 -1.22 -3.11
CA LYS A 268 20.90 -0.25 -2.07
C LYS A 268 22.00 0.77 -1.77
N ASP A 269 23.27 0.38 -1.87
CA ASP A 269 24.42 1.23 -1.55
C ASP A 269 25.33 1.34 -2.77
N PHE A 270 25.14 2.41 -3.55
CA PHE A 270 25.95 2.63 -4.74
C PHE A 270 27.42 2.88 -4.40
N ASP A 271 27.68 3.58 -3.29
CA ASP A 271 29.03 3.94 -2.87
C ASP A 271 29.86 2.68 -2.51
N ALA A 272 29.19 1.59 -2.12
CA ALA A 272 29.80 0.29 -1.86
C ALA A 272 29.87 -0.62 -3.11
N ASP A 273 28.77 -0.74 -3.86
CA ASP A 273 28.61 -1.77 -4.89
C ASP A 273 28.93 -1.29 -6.32
N GLY A 274 28.73 0.00 -6.61
CA GLY A 274 29.01 0.63 -7.90
C GLY A 274 28.20 0.12 -9.10
N LYS A 275 27.08 -0.61 -8.88
CA LYS A 275 26.21 -1.11 -9.96
C LYS A 275 25.12 -0.12 -10.34
N TYR A 276 25.02 0.21 -11.62
CA TYR A 276 24.05 1.17 -12.12
C TYR A 276 23.70 0.96 -13.58
N GLY A 277 22.62 1.61 -14.00
CA GLY A 277 22.31 1.84 -15.41
C GLY A 277 21.53 3.15 -15.60
N PHE A 278 21.24 3.46 -16.86
CA PHE A 278 20.52 4.67 -17.23
C PHE A 278 19.02 4.42 -17.27
N CYS A 279 18.26 5.39 -16.79
CA CYS A 279 16.81 5.29 -16.76
C CYS A 279 16.23 5.71 -18.12
N PRO A 280 15.33 4.91 -18.72
CA PRO A 280 14.65 5.24 -19.97
C PRO A 280 13.90 6.56 -19.89
N HIS A 281 14.15 7.45 -20.85
CA HIS A 281 13.34 8.64 -21.04
C HIS A 281 13.51 9.13 -22.48
N GLU A 282 12.41 9.35 -23.18
CA GLU A 282 12.40 9.65 -24.61
C GLU A 282 13.09 10.98 -24.98
N SER A 283 13.06 11.96 -24.09
CA SER A 283 13.82 13.22 -24.19
C SER A 283 15.34 13.06 -24.04
N LEU A 284 15.83 11.90 -23.57
CA LEU A 284 17.25 11.61 -23.42
C LEU A 284 17.76 10.65 -24.50
N PHE A 285 17.06 9.54 -24.72
CA PHE A 285 17.40 8.56 -25.73
C PHE A 285 16.19 7.71 -26.11
N THR A 286 16.29 7.06 -27.28
CA THR A 286 15.29 6.08 -27.75
C THR A 286 15.90 4.69 -27.91
N MET A 287 15.05 3.67 -28.03
CA MET A 287 15.48 2.29 -28.23
C MET A 287 15.17 1.79 -29.64
N GLY A 288 16.07 0.99 -30.21
CA GLY A 288 15.87 0.40 -31.54
C GLY A 288 15.65 1.43 -32.64
N GLY A 289 14.78 1.09 -33.59
CA GLY A 289 14.49 1.94 -34.75
C GLY A 289 15.73 2.19 -35.61
N ASN A 290 15.74 3.34 -36.29
CA ASN A 290 16.86 3.79 -37.11
C ASN A 290 17.37 5.19 -36.74
N GLY A 291 16.90 5.71 -35.59
CA GLY A 291 17.32 6.97 -34.98
C GLY A 291 18.63 6.87 -34.19
N ASP A 292 19.26 5.70 -34.14
CA ASP A 292 20.59 5.48 -33.54
C ASP A 292 20.68 5.94 -32.07
N GLY A 293 19.60 5.73 -31.31
CA GLY A 293 19.50 6.10 -29.89
C GLY A 293 19.28 7.58 -29.63
N GLN A 294 19.09 8.41 -30.66
CA GLN A 294 18.81 9.84 -30.49
C GLN A 294 17.50 10.07 -29.74
N PRO A 295 17.40 11.14 -28.93
CA PRO A 295 16.15 11.50 -28.26
C PRO A 295 15.05 11.82 -29.27
N CYS A 296 13.81 11.70 -28.81
CA CYS A 296 12.66 12.18 -29.54
C CYS A 296 12.75 13.69 -29.75
N LYS A 297 12.27 14.14 -30.90
CA LYS A 297 12.18 15.56 -31.22
C LYS A 297 10.72 15.99 -31.12
N PHE A 298 10.35 16.64 -30.02
CA PHE A 298 8.99 17.14 -29.84
C PHE A 298 8.86 18.65 -30.21
N PRO A 299 7.77 19.04 -30.91
CA PRO A 299 6.88 18.16 -31.67
C PRO A 299 7.59 17.51 -32.88
N PHE A 300 7.15 16.31 -33.27
CA PHE A 300 7.47 15.72 -34.58
C PHE A 300 6.22 15.57 -35.44
N LYS A 301 6.37 15.65 -36.76
CA LYS A 301 5.28 15.50 -37.72
C LYS A 301 5.20 14.09 -38.29
N PHE A 302 4.00 13.49 -38.28
CA PHE A 302 3.68 12.20 -38.91
C PHE A 302 2.29 12.26 -39.56
N GLN A 303 2.21 11.87 -40.84
CA GLN A 303 0.99 11.94 -41.67
C GLN A 303 0.27 13.30 -41.60
N GLY A 304 1.03 14.39 -41.50
CA GLY A 304 0.48 15.74 -41.40
C GLY A 304 -0.03 16.16 -40.01
N GLN A 305 0.02 15.29 -39.01
CA GLN A 305 -0.28 15.62 -37.60
C GLN A 305 1.03 15.84 -36.83
N SER A 306 1.01 16.78 -35.87
CA SER A 306 2.13 17.01 -34.95
C SER A 306 1.89 16.26 -33.65
N TYR A 307 2.92 15.59 -33.15
CA TYR A 307 2.91 14.84 -31.91
C TYR A 307 3.94 15.41 -30.94
N ASP A 308 3.50 15.78 -29.74
CA ASP A 308 4.34 16.32 -28.65
C ASP A 308 4.79 15.24 -27.65
N GLN A 309 4.43 13.99 -27.90
CA GLN A 309 4.79 12.81 -27.10
C GLN A 309 4.92 11.58 -28.01
N CYS A 310 5.47 10.48 -27.49
CA CYS A 310 5.47 9.23 -28.23
C CYS A 310 4.03 8.74 -28.48
N THR A 311 3.80 8.09 -29.63
CA THR A 311 2.48 7.62 -30.06
C THR A 311 2.52 6.15 -30.47
N THR A 312 1.37 5.50 -30.49
CA THR A 312 1.18 4.17 -31.10
C THR A 312 0.57 4.24 -32.49
N GLU A 313 0.29 5.45 -33.00
CA GLU A 313 -0.33 5.66 -34.31
C GLU A 313 0.43 4.93 -35.42
N GLY A 314 -0.30 4.24 -36.29
CA GLY A 314 0.28 3.43 -37.37
C GLY A 314 0.89 2.10 -36.92
N ARG A 315 0.72 1.69 -35.65
CA ARG A 315 1.17 0.39 -35.13
C ARG A 315 0.02 -0.42 -34.54
N THR A 316 0.21 -1.75 -34.52
CA THR A 316 -0.77 -2.71 -33.99
C THR A 316 -0.22 -3.55 -32.82
N ASP A 317 1.07 -3.38 -32.50
CA ASP A 317 1.78 -4.05 -31.42
C ASP A 317 1.75 -3.24 -30.11
N GLY A 318 1.14 -2.05 -30.10
CA GLY A 318 1.02 -1.21 -28.91
C GLY A 318 2.30 -0.49 -28.49
N TYR A 319 3.40 -0.63 -29.25
CA TYR A 319 4.66 0.01 -28.89
C TYR A 319 4.66 1.50 -29.19
N ARG A 320 4.97 2.32 -28.18
CA ARG A 320 5.14 3.76 -28.36
C ARG A 320 6.40 4.06 -29.17
N TRP A 321 6.29 4.98 -30.12
CA TRP A 321 7.39 5.43 -30.96
C TRP A 321 7.32 6.94 -31.18
N CYS A 322 8.43 7.54 -31.62
CA CYS A 322 8.51 8.95 -31.95
C CYS A 322 9.42 9.21 -33.17
N GLY A 323 9.23 10.36 -33.80
CA GLY A 323 10.24 10.92 -34.68
C GLY A 323 11.44 11.44 -33.90
N THR A 324 12.65 11.08 -34.33
CA THR A 324 13.90 11.67 -33.78
C THR A 324 14.33 12.92 -34.56
N THR A 325 13.47 13.40 -35.46
CA THR A 325 13.58 14.68 -36.18
C THR A 325 12.22 15.37 -36.20
N GLU A 326 12.18 16.66 -36.57
CA GLU A 326 10.94 17.45 -36.59
C GLU A 326 9.90 16.95 -37.61
N ASP A 327 10.34 16.24 -38.65
CA ASP A 327 9.47 15.73 -39.72
C ASP A 327 9.84 14.27 -40.04
N TYR A 328 9.09 13.34 -39.44
CA TYR A 328 9.27 11.92 -39.67
C TYR A 328 8.91 11.53 -41.10
N ASP A 329 7.88 12.13 -41.69
CA ASP A 329 7.45 11.82 -43.07
C ASP A 329 8.58 12.08 -44.07
N ARG A 330 9.36 13.16 -43.85
CA ARG A 330 10.51 13.54 -44.66
C ARG A 330 11.75 12.70 -44.36
N ASP A 331 12.16 12.64 -43.09
CA ASP A 331 13.49 12.13 -42.71
C ASP A 331 13.49 10.62 -42.41
N LYS A 332 12.32 10.07 -42.06
CA LYS A 332 12.09 8.65 -41.73
C LYS A 332 12.98 8.14 -40.62
N LYS A 333 13.37 9.02 -39.69
CA LYS A 333 14.22 8.75 -38.53
C LYS A 333 13.35 8.61 -37.29
N TYR A 334 13.41 7.46 -36.63
CA TYR A 334 12.56 7.14 -35.50
C TYR A 334 13.24 6.23 -34.47
N GLY A 335 12.69 6.23 -33.26
CA GLY A 335 13.03 5.30 -32.19
C GLY A 335 11.81 4.95 -31.35
N PHE A 336 11.93 3.90 -30.53
CA PHE A 336 10.90 3.44 -29.62
C PHE A 336 11.06 4.03 -28.22
N CYS A 337 9.93 4.19 -27.53
CA CYS A 337 9.82 4.71 -26.17
C CYS A 337 9.24 3.61 -25.26
N PRO A 338 10.01 2.55 -24.93
CA PRO A 338 9.46 1.36 -24.27
C PRO A 338 8.97 1.64 -22.84
N GLU A 339 9.59 2.59 -22.16
CA GLU A 339 9.37 2.92 -20.75
C GLU A 339 9.78 4.38 -20.56
N THR A 340 9.14 5.08 -19.63
CA THR A 340 9.47 6.46 -19.27
C THR A 340 9.66 6.52 -17.75
N ALA A 341 10.90 6.74 -17.32
CA ALA A 341 11.25 6.90 -15.92
C ALA A 341 10.71 8.24 -15.39
N MET A 342 9.43 8.22 -15.01
CA MET A 342 8.73 9.37 -14.49
C MET A 342 9.31 9.80 -13.15
N SER A 343 9.57 11.09 -13.00
CA SER A 343 9.99 11.65 -11.71
C SER A 343 8.84 12.35 -10.98
N THR A 344 7.74 12.61 -11.69
CA THR A 344 6.44 13.01 -11.13
C THR A 344 5.30 12.25 -11.82
N VAL A 345 4.16 12.11 -11.15
CA VAL A 345 2.94 11.49 -11.68
C VAL A 345 1.82 12.53 -11.71
N GLY A 346 1.02 12.56 -12.77
CA GLY A 346 -0.07 13.53 -12.94
C GLY A 346 0.41 15.00 -12.87
N GLY A 347 -0.43 15.88 -12.29
CA GLY A 347 -0.14 17.31 -12.23
C GLY A 347 -0.14 17.97 -13.60
N ASN A 348 0.71 18.98 -13.80
CA ASN A 348 0.80 19.74 -15.06
C ASN A 348 2.24 19.81 -15.62
N SER A 349 3.10 18.94 -15.10
CA SER A 349 4.51 18.83 -15.44
C SER A 349 4.84 17.62 -16.31
N GLU A 350 3.84 16.81 -16.69
CA GLU A 350 3.98 15.74 -17.69
C GLU A 350 5.16 14.80 -17.40
N GLY A 351 5.32 14.40 -16.14
CA GLY A 351 6.39 13.49 -15.71
C GLY A 351 7.74 14.14 -15.41
N ALA A 352 7.89 15.45 -15.66
CA ALA A 352 9.14 16.18 -15.43
C ALA A 352 9.64 16.06 -13.98
N PRO A 353 10.97 16.07 -13.76
CA PRO A 353 11.53 15.84 -12.45
C PRO A 353 11.27 16.96 -11.46
N CYS A 354 11.14 16.56 -10.19
CA CYS A 354 11.13 17.49 -9.07
C CYS A 354 12.43 18.29 -9.05
N VAL A 355 12.33 19.61 -8.86
CA VAL A 355 13.49 20.47 -8.63
C VAL A 355 13.63 20.70 -7.14
N PHE A 356 14.74 20.26 -6.56
CA PHE A 356 15.05 20.51 -5.15
C PHE A 356 16.30 21.36 -5.01
N PRO A 357 16.26 22.42 -4.20
CA PRO A 357 15.08 22.95 -3.52
C PRO A 357 14.09 23.67 -4.44
N PHE A 358 12.81 23.68 -4.07
CA PHE A 358 11.81 24.57 -4.66
C PHE A 358 11.17 25.50 -3.62
N ILE A 359 10.65 26.63 -4.08
CA ILE A 359 9.91 27.60 -3.26
C ILE A 359 8.41 27.42 -3.48
N PHE A 360 7.65 27.33 -2.39
CA PHE A 360 6.19 27.28 -2.37
C PHE A 360 5.62 28.09 -1.20
N LEU A 361 4.76 29.05 -1.50
CA LEU A 361 4.21 30.02 -0.55
C LEU A 361 5.31 30.70 0.29
N GLY A 362 6.40 31.08 -0.37
CA GLY A 362 7.58 31.70 0.24
C GLY A 362 8.42 30.78 1.13
N ASN A 363 8.06 29.50 1.28
CA ASN A 363 8.83 28.51 2.03
C ASN A 363 9.65 27.64 1.09
N LYS A 364 10.87 27.29 1.51
CA LYS A 364 11.77 26.42 0.78
C LYS A 364 11.52 24.95 1.15
N TYR A 365 11.42 24.07 0.16
CA TYR A 365 11.26 22.63 0.33
C TYR A 365 12.39 21.88 -0.36
N ASP A 366 13.07 21.00 0.37
CA ASP A 366 14.16 20.14 -0.12
C ASP A 366 13.70 18.68 -0.37
N SER A 367 12.39 18.41 -0.21
CA SER A 367 11.74 17.12 -0.45
C SER A 367 10.28 17.32 -0.85
N CYS A 368 9.63 16.26 -1.32
CA CYS A 368 8.18 16.26 -1.55
C CYS A 368 7.42 16.66 -0.28
N THR A 369 6.28 17.32 -0.46
CA THR A 369 5.48 17.87 0.64
C THR A 369 3.99 17.67 0.36
N SER A 370 3.16 17.67 1.40
CA SER A 370 1.70 17.75 1.28
C SER A 370 1.18 19.18 1.51
N ALA A 371 2.09 20.16 1.63
CA ALA A 371 1.73 21.55 1.85
C ALA A 371 0.78 22.06 0.76
N GLY A 372 -0.31 22.72 1.17
CA GLY A 372 -1.33 23.19 0.25
C GLY A 372 -2.42 22.18 -0.09
N ARG A 373 -2.29 20.92 0.34
CA ARG A 373 -3.26 19.84 0.09
C ARG A 373 -3.96 19.38 1.37
N ASN A 374 -5.16 18.82 1.24
CA ASN A 374 -5.95 18.25 2.35
C ASN A 374 -6.14 16.73 2.26
N ASP A 375 -5.69 16.12 1.17
CA ASP A 375 -5.73 14.68 0.91
C ASP A 375 -4.46 13.94 1.37
N GLY A 376 -3.45 14.68 1.81
CA GLY A 376 -2.17 14.12 2.27
C GLY A 376 -1.23 13.67 1.14
N LYS A 377 -1.61 13.81 -0.13
CA LYS A 377 -0.79 13.41 -1.27
C LYS A 377 0.49 14.24 -1.33
N LEU A 378 1.63 13.58 -1.57
CA LEU A 378 2.93 14.23 -1.66
C LEU A 378 3.17 14.75 -3.07
N TRP A 379 3.62 15.99 -3.18
CA TRP A 379 3.91 16.64 -4.45
C TRP A 379 5.22 17.44 -4.38
N CYS A 380 5.72 17.81 -5.56
CA CYS A 380 6.87 18.69 -5.72
C CYS A 380 6.70 19.66 -6.88
N ALA A 381 7.42 20.78 -6.86
CA ALA A 381 7.53 21.62 -8.04
C ALA A 381 8.54 21.02 -9.03
N SER A 382 8.25 21.14 -10.32
CA SER A 382 9.20 20.75 -11.38
C SER A 382 10.07 21.93 -11.83
N THR A 383 10.08 23.02 -11.07
CA THR A 383 10.91 24.21 -11.24
C THR A 383 11.39 24.72 -9.88
N SER A 384 12.37 25.63 -9.85
CA SER A 384 12.91 26.16 -8.60
C SER A 384 11.90 26.99 -7.78
N SER A 385 10.80 27.43 -8.40
CA SER A 385 9.78 28.26 -7.74
C SER A 385 8.39 27.93 -8.28
N TYR A 386 7.59 27.22 -7.47
CA TYR A 386 6.19 27.00 -7.80
C TYR A 386 5.40 28.31 -7.81
N ASP A 387 5.77 29.25 -6.93
CA ASP A 387 5.07 30.53 -6.79
C ASP A 387 5.08 31.32 -8.10
N ASP A 388 6.17 31.21 -8.87
CA ASP A 388 6.36 31.87 -10.16
C ASP A 388 5.80 31.03 -11.33
N ASP A 389 6.17 29.74 -11.41
CA ASP A 389 5.92 28.93 -12.62
C ASP A 389 4.64 28.10 -12.58
N ARG A 390 4.13 27.82 -11.38
CA ARG A 390 2.95 26.96 -11.14
C ARG A 390 3.05 25.56 -11.76
N LYS A 391 4.28 25.06 -11.94
CA LYS A 391 4.59 23.73 -12.50
C LYS A 391 4.85 22.72 -11.40
N TRP A 392 4.09 21.62 -11.40
CA TRP A 392 4.11 20.62 -10.35
C TRP A 392 3.65 19.25 -10.83
N GLY A 393 4.00 18.23 -10.05
CA GLY A 393 3.42 16.90 -10.15
C GLY A 393 3.48 16.15 -8.83
N PHE A 394 2.75 15.04 -8.72
CA PHE A 394 2.81 14.18 -7.55
C PHE A 394 4.15 13.45 -7.52
N CYS A 395 4.73 13.31 -6.34
CA CYS A 395 5.86 12.42 -6.20
C CYS A 395 5.37 10.97 -6.31
N PRO A 396 6.11 10.07 -6.99
CA PRO A 396 5.73 8.67 -7.09
C PRO A 396 5.45 8.06 -5.72
N ASP A 397 4.30 7.41 -5.60
CA ASP A 397 3.90 6.64 -4.44
C ASP A 397 4.22 5.15 -4.66
N GLN A 398 3.57 4.24 -3.93
CA GLN A 398 3.76 2.80 -4.13
C GLN A 398 3.17 2.29 -5.46
N GLY A 399 2.27 3.06 -6.07
CA GLY A 399 1.48 2.66 -7.22
C GLY A 399 0.67 1.39 -6.97
N TYR A 400 0.24 0.77 -8.07
CA TYR A 400 -0.59 -0.43 -8.04
C TYR A 400 0.10 -1.57 -8.77
N SER A 401 0.12 -2.75 -8.14
CA SER A 401 0.72 -3.94 -8.74
C SER A 401 -0.09 -4.37 -9.97
N LEU A 402 0.46 -4.21 -11.17
CA LEU A 402 -0.18 -4.63 -12.41
C LEU A 402 -0.53 -6.12 -12.35
N PHE A 403 0.33 -6.93 -11.73
CA PHE A 403 0.08 -8.37 -11.52
C PHE A 403 -1.20 -8.63 -10.69
N LEU A 404 -1.38 -7.94 -9.55
CA LEU A 404 -2.54 -8.17 -8.68
C LEU A 404 -3.83 -7.67 -9.31
N VAL A 405 -3.79 -6.46 -9.88
CA VAL A 405 -4.98 -5.87 -10.52
C VAL A 405 -5.36 -6.70 -11.74
N ALA A 406 -4.40 -7.09 -12.58
CA ALA A 406 -4.70 -7.95 -13.72
C ALA A 406 -5.22 -9.32 -13.31
N ALA A 407 -4.69 -9.92 -12.24
CA ALA A 407 -5.22 -11.20 -11.75
C ALA A 407 -6.69 -11.07 -11.35
N HIS A 408 -7.08 -9.98 -10.69
CA HIS A 408 -8.48 -9.67 -10.36
C HIS A 408 -9.33 -9.48 -11.62
N GLU A 409 -8.91 -8.62 -12.54
CA GLU A 409 -9.66 -8.35 -13.78
C GLU A 409 -9.80 -9.60 -14.66
N PHE A 410 -8.78 -10.47 -14.70
CA PHE A 410 -8.90 -11.74 -15.41
C PHE A 410 -9.87 -12.70 -14.73
N GLY A 411 -10.09 -12.60 -13.42
CA GLY A 411 -11.17 -13.32 -12.75
C GLY A 411 -12.54 -12.91 -13.30
N HIS A 412 -12.75 -11.60 -13.49
CA HIS A 412 -13.95 -11.07 -14.17
C HIS A 412 -14.05 -11.53 -15.62
N ALA A 413 -12.95 -11.48 -16.38
CA ALA A 413 -12.90 -11.98 -17.75
C ALA A 413 -13.20 -13.49 -17.84
N MET A 414 -13.05 -14.25 -16.75
CA MET A 414 -13.47 -15.65 -16.65
C MET A 414 -14.88 -15.84 -16.10
N GLY A 415 -15.57 -14.77 -15.69
CA GLY A 415 -16.96 -14.78 -15.25
C GLY A 415 -17.15 -14.83 -13.74
N LEU A 416 -16.10 -14.55 -12.96
CA LEU A 416 -16.25 -14.30 -11.54
C LEU A 416 -16.81 -12.90 -11.28
N GLU A 417 -17.50 -12.77 -10.16
CA GLU A 417 -18.03 -11.52 -9.65
C GLU A 417 -17.25 -11.12 -8.39
N HIS A 418 -17.46 -9.90 -7.90
CA HIS A 418 -16.83 -9.48 -6.65
C HIS A 418 -17.21 -10.38 -5.47
N SER A 419 -16.23 -10.65 -4.61
CA SER A 419 -16.42 -11.37 -3.35
C SER A 419 -16.60 -10.41 -2.18
N GLU A 420 -17.44 -10.82 -1.22
CA GLU A 420 -17.58 -10.18 0.09
C GLU A 420 -16.44 -10.62 1.05
N ASP A 421 -15.65 -11.64 0.70
CA ASP A 421 -14.52 -12.12 1.50
C ASP A 421 -13.32 -11.15 1.39
N PRO A 422 -12.90 -10.46 2.47
CA PRO A 422 -11.77 -9.53 2.43
C PRO A 422 -10.43 -10.16 2.06
N GLY A 423 -10.31 -11.49 2.16
CA GLY A 423 -9.10 -12.23 1.80
C GLY A 423 -9.09 -12.74 0.35
N ALA A 424 -10.18 -12.59 -0.38
CA ALA A 424 -10.31 -13.00 -1.77
C ALA A 424 -9.60 -12.01 -2.70
N LEU A 425 -8.97 -12.53 -3.75
CA LEU A 425 -8.48 -11.72 -4.86
C LEU A 425 -9.63 -10.96 -5.50
N MET A 426 -10.81 -11.60 -5.63
CA MET A 426 -12.01 -10.96 -6.19
C MET A 426 -12.69 -9.96 -5.23
N ALA A 427 -12.10 -9.63 -4.09
CA ALA A 427 -12.57 -8.50 -3.28
C ALA A 427 -12.33 -7.19 -4.06
N PRO A 428 -13.28 -6.23 -4.07
CA PRO A 428 -13.18 -5.06 -4.95
C PRO A 428 -12.07 -4.08 -4.55
N ILE A 429 -11.76 -3.96 -3.26
CA ILE A 429 -10.76 -3.00 -2.77
C ILE A 429 -9.36 -3.54 -3.01
N TYR A 430 -8.50 -2.74 -3.63
CA TYR A 430 -7.11 -3.10 -3.82
C TYR A 430 -6.38 -3.21 -2.49
N THR A 431 -5.71 -4.33 -2.28
CA THR A 431 -4.79 -4.54 -1.17
C THR A 431 -3.51 -5.17 -1.69
N TYR A 432 -2.39 -4.46 -1.55
CA TYR A 432 -1.10 -5.02 -1.91
C TYR A 432 -0.75 -6.19 -0.99
N THR A 433 -0.35 -7.31 -1.59
CA THR A 433 0.13 -8.50 -0.87
C THR A 433 1.41 -9.00 -1.53
N LYS A 434 2.54 -8.88 -0.83
CA LYS A 434 3.85 -9.28 -1.34
C LYS A 434 3.90 -10.77 -1.72
N ASN A 435 3.37 -11.62 -0.85
CA ASN A 435 3.28 -13.06 -1.06
C ASN A 435 1.84 -13.44 -1.39
N PHE A 436 1.40 -13.11 -2.60
CA PHE A 436 0.03 -13.38 -3.04
C PHE A 436 -0.27 -14.89 -3.09
N ARG A 437 -1.47 -15.26 -2.61
CA ARG A 437 -2.05 -16.60 -2.78
C ARG A 437 -3.55 -16.48 -2.97
N LEU A 438 -4.08 -17.19 -3.97
CA LEU A 438 -5.51 -17.26 -4.26
C LEU A 438 -6.28 -17.79 -3.05
N SER A 439 -7.35 -17.11 -2.63
CA SER A 439 -8.14 -17.53 -1.48
C SER A 439 -8.95 -18.78 -1.80
N GLN A 440 -9.40 -19.50 -0.76
CA GLN A 440 -10.28 -20.65 -0.99
C GLN A 440 -11.63 -20.23 -1.59
N ASP A 441 -12.09 -19.00 -1.37
CA ASP A 441 -13.30 -18.44 -1.97
C ASP A 441 -13.14 -18.29 -3.49
N ASP A 442 -12.01 -17.71 -3.93
CA ASP A 442 -11.67 -17.58 -5.36
C ASP A 442 -11.53 -18.96 -6.03
N ILE A 443 -10.81 -19.90 -5.39
CA ILE A 443 -10.60 -21.27 -5.91
C ILE A 443 -11.96 -21.93 -6.12
N LYS A 444 -12.85 -21.79 -5.13
CA LYS A 444 -14.20 -22.36 -5.20
C LYS A 444 -15.00 -21.73 -6.33
N GLY A 445 -15.02 -20.39 -6.42
CA GLY A 445 -15.74 -19.67 -7.46
C GLY A 445 -15.32 -20.09 -8.86
N ILE A 446 -14.01 -20.13 -9.14
CA ILE A 446 -13.52 -20.47 -10.47
C ILE A 446 -13.71 -21.96 -10.81
N GLN A 447 -13.57 -22.85 -9.83
CA GLN A 447 -13.81 -24.28 -10.03
C GLN A 447 -15.29 -24.64 -10.15
N GLU A 448 -16.20 -23.86 -9.57
CA GLU A 448 -17.63 -23.99 -9.82
C GLU A 448 -17.98 -23.71 -11.30
N LEU A 449 -17.23 -22.82 -11.96
CA LEU A 449 -17.39 -22.54 -13.38
C LEU A 449 -16.68 -23.58 -14.24
N TYR A 450 -15.39 -23.85 -14.02
CA TYR A 450 -14.53 -24.58 -14.97
C TYR A 450 -14.11 -25.98 -14.51
N GLY A 451 -14.41 -26.36 -13.27
CA GLY A 451 -13.91 -27.56 -12.62
C GLY A 451 -12.45 -27.43 -12.14
N PRO A 452 -11.96 -28.40 -11.35
CA PRO A 452 -10.57 -28.43 -10.90
C PRO A 452 -9.61 -28.82 -12.05
N GLY A 453 -8.38 -28.29 -12.00
CA GLY A 453 -7.36 -28.57 -13.01
C GLY A 453 -6.93 -30.05 -13.12
N PRO A 454 -6.54 -30.51 -14.33
CA PRO A 454 -6.08 -31.88 -14.55
C PRO A 454 -4.59 -32.01 -14.18
N GLY A 455 -4.28 -32.31 -12.91
CA GLY A 455 -2.91 -32.56 -12.44
C GLY A 455 -2.75 -33.93 -11.77
N PRO A 456 -1.77 -34.77 -12.17
CA PRO A 456 -1.35 -35.94 -11.40
C PRO A 456 -0.42 -35.47 -10.26
N GLY A 457 -1.02 -34.95 -9.20
CA GLY A 457 -0.33 -34.49 -7.99
C GLY A 457 -1.24 -34.59 -6.78
N PRO A 458 -0.71 -34.44 -5.54
CA PRO A 458 -1.58 -34.33 -4.37
C PRO A 458 -2.62 -33.24 -4.64
N ARG A 459 -3.89 -33.53 -4.30
CA ARG A 459 -5.02 -32.60 -4.48
C ARG A 459 -4.60 -31.18 -4.08
N PRO A 460 -4.99 -30.13 -4.83
CA PRO A 460 -4.65 -28.76 -4.47
C PRO A 460 -4.93 -28.55 -2.98
N THR A 461 -3.88 -28.21 -2.22
CA THR A 461 -4.05 -27.79 -0.83
C THR A 461 -5.09 -26.69 -0.81
N LEU A 462 -6.09 -26.83 0.07
CA LEU A 462 -7.08 -25.77 0.31
C LEU A 462 -6.35 -24.41 0.37
N GLY A 463 -6.84 -23.43 -0.38
CA GLY A 463 -6.36 -22.06 -0.31
C GLY A 463 -6.56 -21.50 1.10
N PRO A 464 -5.97 -20.34 1.42
CA PRO A 464 -6.22 -19.65 2.69
C PRO A 464 -7.73 -19.42 2.88
N VAL A 465 -8.23 -19.69 4.08
CA VAL A 465 -9.64 -19.49 4.47
C VAL A 465 -9.71 -18.33 5.45
N THR A 466 -10.65 -17.42 5.23
CA THR A 466 -10.89 -16.29 6.12
C THR A 466 -11.54 -16.74 7.43
N PRO A 467 -10.92 -16.50 8.60
CA PRO A 467 -11.50 -16.91 9.87
C PRO A 467 -12.76 -16.10 10.19
N GLU A 468 -13.76 -16.77 10.76
CA GLU A 468 -15.03 -16.14 11.15
C GLU A 468 -15.17 -16.06 12.67
N LEU A 469 -15.21 -14.84 13.21
CA LEU A 469 -15.46 -14.63 14.65
C LEU A 469 -16.82 -15.22 15.07
N CYS A 470 -16.89 -15.75 16.29
CA CYS A 470 -18.09 -16.31 16.94
C CYS A 470 -18.69 -17.58 16.32
N LYS A 471 -18.27 -18.02 15.12
CA LYS A 471 -18.70 -19.31 14.55
C LYS A 471 -17.81 -20.46 14.97
N HIS A 472 -16.51 -20.20 15.09
CA HIS A 472 -15.50 -21.17 15.46
C HIS A 472 -14.61 -20.62 16.57
N ASP A 473 -14.07 -21.54 17.36
CA ASP A 473 -13.05 -21.23 18.36
C ASP A 473 -11.74 -20.88 17.64
N ILE A 474 -11.20 -19.68 17.91
CA ILE A 474 -10.00 -19.14 17.24
C ILE A 474 -8.93 -18.95 18.30
N VAL A 475 -7.74 -19.49 18.03
CA VAL A 475 -6.52 -19.15 18.78
C VAL A 475 -5.78 -18.09 17.98
N PHE A 476 -5.76 -16.86 18.49
CA PHE A 476 -5.08 -15.74 17.85
C PHE A 476 -3.57 -15.91 17.90
N ASP A 477 -2.88 -15.46 16.86
CA ASP A 477 -1.42 -15.49 16.80
C ASP A 477 -0.78 -14.25 17.46
N GLY A 478 -1.60 -13.28 17.86
CA GLY A 478 -1.16 -12.11 18.60
C GLY A 478 -2.31 -11.22 19.00
N VAL A 479 -2.22 -10.59 20.18
CA VAL A 479 -3.18 -9.59 20.67
C VAL A 479 -2.40 -8.45 21.29
N ALA A 480 -2.60 -7.23 20.78
CA ALA A 480 -1.88 -6.05 21.27
C ALA A 480 -2.72 -4.79 21.19
N GLN A 481 -2.41 -3.82 22.05
CA GLN A 481 -2.89 -2.46 21.91
C GLN A 481 -1.87 -1.66 21.09
N ILE A 482 -2.32 -1.04 20.01
CA ILE A 482 -1.51 -0.18 19.13
C ILE A 482 -2.29 1.12 18.96
N ARG A 483 -1.69 2.26 19.35
CA ARG A 483 -2.30 3.60 19.24
C ARG A 483 -3.69 3.72 19.84
N GLY A 484 -3.93 3.00 20.94
CA GLY A 484 -5.20 3.00 21.66
C GLY A 484 -6.26 2.01 21.15
N GLU A 485 -6.09 1.41 19.98
CA GLU A 485 -6.94 0.33 19.47
C GLU A 485 -6.39 -1.03 19.89
N THR A 486 -7.27 -1.97 20.23
CA THR A 486 -6.89 -3.37 20.47
C THR A 486 -7.02 -4.15 19.17
N PHE A 487 -5.94 -4.82 18.77
CA PHE A 487 -5.85 -5.64 17.58
C PHE A 487 -5.76 -7.12 17.94
N PHE A 488 -6.49 -7.94 17.20
CA PHE A 488 -6.45 -9.41 17.26
C PHE A 488 -5.95 -9.91 15.91
N PHE A 489 -4.87 -10.68 15.89
CA PHE A 489 -4.24 -11.17 14.67
C PHE A 489 -4.48 -12.66 14.49
N LYS A 490 -4.87 -13.07 13.29
CA LYS A 490 -4.95 -14.48 12.91
C LYS A 490 -4.60 -14.69 11.46
N ASP A 491 -3.58 -15.51 11.21
CA ASP A 491 -3.03 -15.75 9.89
C ASP A 491 -2.82 -14.40 9.18
N ARG A 492 -3.37 -14.24 7.98
CA ARG A 492 -3.25 -13.00 7.18
C ARG A 492 -4.24 -11.91 7.59
N PHE A 493 -5.06 -12.15 8.61
CA PHE A 493 -6.19 -11.30 8.99
C PHE A 493 -6.01 -10.66 10.36
N MET A 494 -6.73 -9.57 10.56
CA MET A 494 -6.86 -8.94 11.85
C MET A 494 -8.26 -8.39 12.08
N TRP A 495 -8.60 -8.23 13.36
CA TRP A 495 -9.75 -7.46 13.82
C TRP A 495 -9.28 -6.38 14.77
N ARG A 496 -9.98 -5.26 14.80
CA ARG A 496 -9.63 -4.13 15.66
C ARG A 496 -10.84 -3.55 16.38
N THR A 497 -10.61 -3.04 17.60
CA THR A 497 -11.64 -2.36 18.37
C THR A 497 -11.06 -1.27 19.26
N VAL A 498 -11.76 -0.14 19.33
CA VAL A 498 -11.53 0.90 20.34
C VAL A 498 -12.19 0.55 21.68
N ASN A 499 -13.18 -0.35 21.67
CA ASN A 499 -13.92 -0.77 22.85
C ASN A 499 -13.70 -2.27 23.09
N PRO A 500 -12.88 -2.67 24.06
CA PRO A 500 -12.60 -4.07 24.37
C PRO A 500 -13.83 -4.93 24.69
N ARG A 501 -14.98 -4.33 25.00
CA ARG A 501 -16.25 -5.03 25.26
C ARG A 501 -17.23 -5.02 24.07
N GLY A 502 -16.89 -4.33 22.99
CA GLY A 502 -17.69 -4.29 21.76
C GLY A 502 -17.20 -5.34 20.77
N LYS A 503 -18.07 -5.74 19.83
CA LYS A 503 -17.69 -6.62 18.73
C LYS A 503 -16.59 -5.93 17.88
N PRO A 504 -15.43 -6.58 17.66
CA PRO A 504 -14.38 -6.02 16.82
C PRO A 504 -14.80 -5.83 15.36
N THR A 505 -14.25 -4.81 14.71
CA THR A 505 -14.39 -4.57 13.27
C THR A 505 -13.39 -5.44 12.50
N GLY A 506 -13.85 -6.10 11.44
CA GLY A 506 -13.04 -6.96 10.57
C GLY A 506 -13.84 -8.18 10.07
N PRO A 507 -13.18 -9.16 9.42
CA PRO A 507 -11.73 -9.26 9.24
C PRO A 507 -11.17 -8.24 8.23
N LEU A 508 -9.93 -7.81 8.44
CA LEU A 508 -9.15 -7.00 7.50
C LEU A 508 -7.83 -7.72 7.22
N LEU A 509 -7.29 -7.60 6.00
CA LEU A 509 -5.95 -8.11 5.73
C LEU A 509 -4.90 -7.30 6.50
N VAL A 510 -3.96 -7.99 7.16
CA VAL A 510 -2.83 -7.37 7.86
C VAL A 510 -2.00 -6.52 6.89
N ALA A 511 -1.84 -7.01 5.65
CA ALA A 511 -1.09 -6.34 4.59
C ALA A 511 -1.65 -4.97 4.19
N THR A 512 -2.93 -4.67 4.50
CA THR A 512 -3.50 -3.32 4.31
C THR A 512 -2.75 -2.25 5.11
N PHE A 513 -2.15 -2.62 6.25
CA PHE A 513 -1.41 -1.69 7.11
C PHE A 513 0.08 -2.00 7.15
N TRP A 514 0.45 -3.28 7.02
CA TRP A 514 1.82 -3.77 7.17
C TRP A 514 2.16 -4.80 6.08
N PRO A 515 2.39 -4.37 4.83
CA PRO A 515 2.55 -5.27 3.68
C PRO A 515 3.84 -6.10 3.69
N ASP A 516 4.89 -5.66 4.41
CA ASP A 516 6.14 -6.44 4.53
C ASP A 516 6.09 -7.54 5.59
N LEU A 517 5.00 -7.62 6.37
CA LEU A 517 4.83 -8.71 7.33
C LEU A 517 4.58 -10.03 6.59
N PRO A 518 5.06 -11.14 7.15
CA PRO A 518 4.73 -12.47 6.65
C PRO A 518 3.23 -12.78 6.85
N GLU A 519 2.78 -13.87 6.21
CA GLU A 519 1.37 -14.31 6.28
C GLU A 519 0.88 -14.59 7.70
N LYS A 520 1.79 -14.84 8.65
CA LYS A 520 1.48 -15.12 10.05
C LYS A 520 2.54 -14.46 10.94
N ILE A 521 2.09 -13.77 11.98
CA ILE A 521 2.94 -13.28 13.07
C ILE A 521 2.88 -14.24 14.26
N ASP A 522 3.87 -14.21 15.14
CA ASP A 522 3.89 -15.01 16.37
C ASP A 522 3.69 -14.16 17.63
N ALA A 523 4.05 -12.87 17.59
CA ALA A 523 3.80 -11.94 18.68
C ALA A 523 3.83 -10.49 18.19
N VAL A 524 3.19 -9.60 18.94
CA VAL A 524 3.16 -8.16 18.65
C VAL A 524 3.05 -7.35 19.93
N TYR A 525 3.70 -6.19 19.97
CA TYR A 525 3.48 -5.19 21.01
C TYR A 525 3.75 -3.77 20.51
N GLU A 526 3.27 -2.77 21.25
CA GLU A 526 3.65 -1.37 21.02
C GLU A 526 4.72 -0.94 22.03
N ALA A 527 5.81 -0.37 21.53
CA ALA A 527 6.83 0.29 22.34
C ALA A 527 6.36 1.71 22.68
N PRO A 528 5.95 2.00 23.94
CA PRO A 528 5.19 3.21 24.26
C PRO A 528 6.03 4.49 24.26
N GLN A 529 7.36 4.40 24.25
CA GLN A 529 8.23 5.59 24.23
C GLN A 529 8.24 6.27 22.87
N ASP A 530 8.16 5.47 21.81
CA ASP A 530 8.31 5.92 20.43
C ASP A 530 7.02 5.69 19.60
N GLU A 531 5.96 5.16 20.22
CA GLU A 531 4.70 4.73 19.57
C GLU A 531 4.93 3.81 18.35
N LYS A 532 5.87 2.89 18.51
CA LYS A 532 6.27 1.94 17.47
C LYS A 532 5.64 0.58 17.67
N ALA A 533 4.99 0.06 16.65
CA ALA A 533 4.51 -1.32 16.64
C ALA A 533 5.69 -2.26 16.32
N VAL A 534 5.86 -3.31 17.11
CA VAL A 534 6.91 -4.30 16.94
C VAL A 534 6.26 -5.67 16.76
N PHE A 535 6.58 -6.31 15.64
CA PHE A 535 6.02 -7.61 15.25
C PHE A 535 7.13 -8.65 15.22
N PHE A 536 6.82 -9.87 15.66
CA PHE A 536 7.70 -11.03 15.64
C PHE A 536 7.10 -12.09 14.72
N SER A 537 7.96 -12.74 13.93
CA SER A 537 7.57 -13.92 13.15
C SER A 537 8.82 -14.74 12.84
N GLY A 538 8.79 -16.03 13.21
CA GLY A 538 9.96 -16.90 13.16
C GLY A 538 11.16 -16.28 13.87
N ASN A 539 12.30 -16.28 13.21
CA ASN A 539 13.57 -15.77 13.78
C ASN A 539 13.84 -14.30 13.46
N GLU A 540 12.82 -13.54 13.04
CA GLU A 540 12.91 -12.13 12.69
C GLU A 540 11.87 -11.27 13.42
N TYR A 541 12.13 -9.95 13.43
CA TYR A 541 11.21 -8.96 13.94
C TYR A 541 11.20 -7.69 13.08
N TRP A 542 10.04 -7.07 12.98
CA TRP A 542 9.76 -5.84 12.24
C TRP A 542 9.39 -4.74 13.23
N VAL A 543 9.76 -3.50 12.89
CA VAL A 543 9.41 -2.32 13.68
C VAL A 543 8.79 -1.30 12.76
N TYR A 544 7.59 -0.85 13.09
CA TYR A 544 6.82 0.11 12.31
C TYR A 544 6.61 1.41 13.07
N THR A 545 6.82 2.52 12.38
CA THR A 545 6.36 3.85 12.81
C THR A 545 5.14 4.21 11.98
N ALA A 546 3.97 4.25 12.62
CA ALA A 546 2.68 4.23 11.91
C ALA A 546 2.56 2.98 11.02
N SER A 547 2.40 3.17 9.71
CA SER A 547 2.34 2.10 8.71
C SER A 547 3.65 1.90 7.96
N ASN A 548 4.71 2.67 8.30
CA ASN A 548 5.98 2.62 7.59
C ASN A 548 6.99 1.72 8.33
N LEU A 549 7.58 0.78 7.61
CA LEU A 549 8.63 -0.08 8.14
C LEU A 549 9.89 0.75 8.41
N ASP A 550 10.41 0.66 9.64
CA ASP A 550 11.63 1.37 10.01
C ASP A 550 12.84 0.86 9.21
N ARG A 551 13.76 1.77 8.87
CA ARG A 551 14.95 1.45 8.08
C ARG A 551 15.80 0.37 8.75
N GLY A 552 16.14 -0.65 7.96
CA GLY A 552 17.00 -1.75 8.37
C GLY A 552 16.28 -2.90 9.08
N TYR A 553 14.95 -2.87 9.11
CA TYR A 553 14.11 -4.02 9.44
C TYR A 553 13.63 -4.75 8.17
N PRO A 554 13.27 -6.04 8.26
CA PRO A 554 13.36 -6.90 9.45
C PRO A 554 14.79 -7.18 9.91
N LYS A 555 14.94 -7.56 11.17
CA LYS A 555 16.22 -8.00 11.77
C LYS A 555 16.03 -9.35 12.45
N LYS A 556 17.12 -10.11 12.57
CA LYS A 556 17.13 -11.34 13.38
C LYS A 556 16.90 -11.05 14.86
N LEU A 557 16.25 -11.97 15.57
CA LEU A 557 16.03 -11.90 17.03
C LEU A 557 17.34 -11.72 17.83
N THR A 558 18.46 -12.25 17.32
CA THR A 558 19.78 -12.07 17.93
C THR A 558 20.21 -10.60 18.02
N SER A 559 19.78 -9.77 17.08
CA SER A 559 20.04 -8.32 17.08
C SER A 559 19.28 -7.60 18.20
N LEU A 560 18.16 -8.17 18.66
CA LEU A 560 17.42 -7.70 19.84
C LEU A 560 18.06 -8.14 21.16
N GLY A 561 19.01 -9.09 21.10
CA GLY A 561 19.70 -9.67 22.26
C GLY A 561 19.12 -11.00 22.73
N LEU A 562 18.24 -11.64 21.96
CA LEU A 562 17.80 -13.01 22.22
C LEU A 562 18.91 -14.00 21.81
N PRO A 563 19.04 -15.14 22.52
CA PRO A 563 20.05 -16.13 22.18
C PRO A 563 19.67 -16.91 20.90
N PRO A 564 20.64 -17.45 20.13
CA PRO A 564 20.39 -18.05 18.81
C PRO A 564 19.52 -19.33 18.81
N ASP A 565 19.32 -19.95 19.97
CA ASP A 565 18.44 -21.11 20.15
C ASP A 565 16.95 -20.72 20.18
N VAL A 566 16.63 -19.46 20.44
CA VAL A 566 15.26 -18.93 20.36
C VAL A 566 14.94 -18.64 18.89
N GLN A 567 14.15 -19.51 18.28
CA GLN A 567 13.77 -19.44 16.86
C GLN A 567 12.39 -18.81 16.62
N HIS A 568 11.60 -18.56 17.67
CA HIS A 568 10.33 -17.84 17.62
C HIS A 568 10.00 -17.25 19.01
N VAL A 569 9.00 -16.38 19.06
CA VAL A 569 8.49 -15.72 20.27
C VAL A 569 7.00 -15.99 20.33
N ASP A 570 6.49 -16.50 21.46
CA ASP A 570 5.07 -16.85 21.59
C ASP A 570 4.21 -15.65 22.01
N ALA A 571 4.76 -14.73 22.80
CA ALA A 571 4.06 -13.52 23.20
C ALA A 571 5.03 -12.40 23.56
N ALA A 572 4.61 -11.16 23.36
CA ALA A 572 5.36 -9.99 23.79
C ALA A 572 4.42 -8.89 24.26
N PHE A 573 4.81 -8.14 25.28
CA PHE A 573 4.09 -6.92 25.68
C PHE A 573 5.00 -5.93 26.41
N ASN A 574 4.66 -4.64 26.35
CA ASN A 574 5.24 -3.66 27.25
C ASN A 574 4.39 -3.52 28.51
N TRP A 575 5.02 -3.63 29.68
CA TRP A 575 4.28 -3.60 30.93
C TRP A 575 4.13 -2.18 31.46
N GLY A 576 2.90 -1.69 31.57
CA GLY A 576 2.57 -0.33 32.02
C GLY A 576 3.20 0.06 33.36
N ARG A 577 3.37 -0.91 34.28
CA ARG A 577 3.92 -0.70 35.63
C ARG A 577 5.38 -0.24 35.67
N ASN A 578 6.25 -0.79 34.81
CA ASN A 578 7.69 -0.48 34.83
C ASN A 578 8.24 -0.10 33.46
N LYS A 579 7.38 -0.01 32.44
CA LYS A 579 7.69 0.37 31.06
C LYS A 579 8.77 -0.52 30.41
N LYS A 580 8.95 -1.75 30.91
CA LYS A 580 9.84 -2.75 30.33
C LYS A 580 9.04 -3.71 29.48
N THR A 581 9.67 -4.17 28.41
CA THR A 581 9.07 -5.14 27.48
C THR A 581 9.43 -6.54 27.94
N TYR A 582 8.44 -7.44 27.95
CA TYR A 582 8.60 -8.84 28.29
C TYR A 582 8.32 -9.67 27.05
N ILE A 583 9.23 -10.58 26.74
CA ILE A 583 9.21 -11.42 25.54
C ILE A 583 9.22 -12.87 26.02
N PHE A 584 8.18 -13.63 25.70
CA PHE A 584 7.95 -15.00 26.17
C PHE A 584 8.24 -15.99 25.03
N ALA A 585 8.95 -17.06 25.35
CA ALA A 585 9.18 -18.17 24.44
C ALA A 585 9.34 -19.47 25.25
N GLY A 586 8.47 -20.45 25.01
CA GLY A 586 8.39 -21.69 25.74
C GLY A 586 8.00 -21.49 27.21
N ASP A 587 8.85 -22.01 28.10
CA ASP A 587 8.74 -21.92 29.56
C ASP A 587 9.49 -20.70 30.14
N ARG A 588 10.05 -19.84 29.27
CA ARG A 588 10.94 -18.74 29.64
C ARG A 588 10.46 -17.40 29.13
N TYR A 589 10.95 -16.36 29.78
CA TYR A 589 10.79 -14.99 29.31
C TYR A 589 12.06 -14.16 29.47
N TRP A 590 12.18 -13.14 28.63
CA TRP A 590 13.24 -12.15 28.62
C TRP A 590 12.67 -10.78 28.92
N LYS A 591 13.47 -9.95 29.57
CA LYS A 591 13.12 -8.57 29.89
C LYS A 591 13.99 -7.62 29.06
N TYR A 592 13.35 -6.82 28.24
CA TYR A 592 14.00 -5.84 27.37
C TYR A 592 13.79 -4.42 27.88
N ASN A 593 14.87 -3.64 27.84
CA ASN A 593 14.91 -2.27 28.29
C ASN A 593 14.85 -1.34 27.07
N GLU A 594 13.68 -0.76 26.81
CA GLU A 594 13.44 0.12 25.66
C GLU A 594 14.35 1.37 25.66
N GLU A 595 14.62 1.95 26.83
CA GLU A 595 15.46 3.16 26.94
C GLU A 595 16.92 2.87 26.59
N LYS A 596 17.42 1.72 27.01
CA LYS A 596 18.81 1.30 26.77
C LYS A 596 18.96 0.51 25.47
N LYS A 597 17.85 0.18 24.81
CA LYS A 597 17.74 -0.72 23.65
C LYS A 597 18.57 -2.01 23.83
N LYS A 598 18.44 -2.65 25.01
CA LYS A 598 19.21 -3.86 25.40
C LYS A 598 18.40 -4.79 26.30
N MET A 599 18.70 -6.09 26.22
CA MET A 599 18.21 -7.09 27.19
C MET A 599 18.79 -6.87 28.58
N GLU A 600 17.98 -7.09 29.60
CA GLU A 600 18.40 -7.07 31.00
C GLU A 600 19.23 -8.34 31.33
N LEU A 601 20.37 -8.14 32.01
CA LEU A 601 21.36 -9.18 32.35
C LEU A 601 20.78 -10.39 33.12
N ALA A 602 19.69 -10.19 33.86
CA ALA A 602 19.05 -11.24 34.65
C ALA A 602 18.04 -12.10 33.86
N SER A 603 18.10 -12.08 32.53
CA SER A 603 17.24 -12.88 31.62
C SER A 603 18.06 -14.01 30.95
N PRO A 604 17.44 -15.15 30.57
CA PRO A 604 16.03 -15.50 30.76
C PRO A 604 15.68 -15.89 32.20
N LYS A 605 14.39 -15.87 32.50
CA LYS A 605 13.80 -16.43 33.72
C LYS A 605 12.66 -17.39 33.36
N PHE A 606 12.36 -18.34 34.23
CA PHE A 606 11.17 -19.17 34.05
C PHE A 606 9.90 -18.36 34.29
N ILE A 607 8.85 -18.66 33.51
CA ILE A 607 7.54 -18.02 33.66
C ILE A 607 7.00 -18.31 35.07
N ALA A 608 7.04 -19.57 35.49
CA ALA A 608 6.57 -20.03 36.79
C ALA A 608 7.23 -19.32 38.00
N ASP A 609 8.48 -18.86 37.86
CA ASP A 609 9.20 -18.19 38.96
C ASP A 609 8.71 -16.77 39.23
N SER A 610 8.17 -16.10 38.22
CA SER A 610 7.86 -14.66 38.27
C SER A 610 6.40 -14.32 37.99
N TRP A 611 5.67 -15.20 37.31
CA TRP A 611 4.28 -15.01 36.88
C TRP A 611 3.42 -16.15 37.40
N ASN A 612 3.08 -16.10 38.69
CA ASN A 612 2.39 -17.19 39.36
C ASN A 612 1.00 -17.45 38.75
N GLY A 613 0.75 -18.70 38.34
CA GLY A 613 -0.51 -19.13 37.72
C GLY A 613 -0.60 -18.84 36.21
N VAL A 614 0.43 -18.25 35.60
CA VAL A 614 0.50 -18.06 34.14
C VAL A 614 1.09 -19.32 33.51
N PRO A 615 0.43 -19.90 32.48
CA PRO A 615 0.94 -21.10 31.80
C PRO A 615 2.15 -20.78 30.89
N ASP A 616 2.91 -21.83 30.56
CA ASP A 616 3.95 -21.77 29.53
C ASP A 616 3.35 -21.77 28.12
N ASN A 617 4.14 -21.39 27.11
CA ASN A 617 3.74 -21.33 25.69
C ASN A 617 2.46 -20.48 25.49
N LEU A 618 2.46 -19.25 25.99
CA LEU A 618 1.33 -18.32 25.87
C LEU A 618 1.06 -17.95 24.40
N ASP A 619 -0.20 -17.71 24.03
CA ASP A 619 -0.49 -17.30 22.65
C ASP A 619 -0.46 -15.77 22.46
N ALA A 620 -0.74 -15.01 23.52
CA ALA A 620 -0.58 -13.55 23.53
C ALA A 620 -0.56 -12.98 24.96
N VAL A 621 -0.07 -11.74 25.10
CA VAL A 621 -0.20 -10.96 26.33
C VAL A 621 -0.60 -9.53 25.98
N LEU A 622 -1.67 -9.03 26.61
CA LEU A 622 -2.17 -7.68 26.41
C LEU A 622 -2.02 -6.86 27.68
N GLY A 623 -1.28 -5.76 27.60
CA GLY A 623 -1.32 -4.68 28.59
C GLY A 623 -2.26 -3.58 28.12
N LEU A 624 -3.34 -3.31 28.86
CA LEU A 624 -4.23 -2.18 28.57
C LEU A 624 -3.78 -0.95 29.36
N GLY A 625 -2.84 -0.17 28.81
CA GLY A 625 -2.39 1.12 29.35
C GLY A 625 -2.35 1.23 30.88
N ASP A 626 -3.07 2.19 31.44
CA ASP A 626 -3.16 2.48 32.89
C ASP A 626 -4.28 1.71 33.60
N SER A 627 -4.84 0.65 33.00
CA SER A 627 -5.93 -0.13 33.62
C SER A 627 -5.51 -0.84 34.91
N GLY A 628 -4.20 -1.04 35.11
CA GLY A 628 -3.63 -1.79 36.23
C GLY A 628 -3.80 -3.31 36.12
N TYR A 629 -4.20 -3.81 34.94
CA TYR A 629 -4.35 -5.22 34.65
C TYR A 629 -3.56 -5.63 33.40
N THR A 630 -3.00 -6.83 33.47
CA THR A 630 -2.37 -7.53 32.34
C THR A 630 -3.19 -8.78 32.04
N TYR A 631 -3.41 -9.07 30.77
CA TYR A 631 -4.22 -10.20 30.30
C TYR A 631 -3.34 -11.18 29.54
N PHE A 632 -3.27 -12.42 30.02
CA PHE A 632 -2.52 -13.51 29.40
C PHE A 632 -3.47 -14.43 28.65
N PHE A 633 -3.26 -14.65 27.35
CA PHE A 633 -4.13 -15.44 26.50
C PHE A 633 -3.53 -16.83 26.28
N LYS A 634 -4.38 -17.86 26.44
CA LYS A 634 -4.03 -19.24 26.13
C LYS A 634 -5.27 -20.01 25.66
N ASP A 635 -5.15 -20.63 24.50
CA ASP A 635 -6.19 -21.33 23.77
C ASP A 635 -7.45 -20.46 23.61
N GLN A 636 -8.56 -20.85 24.25
CA GLN A 636 -9.85 -20.13 24.20
C GLN A 636 -10.10 -19.23 25.43
N TYR A 637 -9.11 -19.09 26.29
CA TYR A 637 -9.24 -18.45 27.59
C TYR A 637 -8.20 -17.35 27.79
N TYR A 638 -8.49 -16.47 28.74
CA TYR A 638 -7.53 -15.49 29.21
C TYR A 638 -7.48 -15.45 30.74
N LEU A 639 -6.32 -15.14 31.28
CA LEU A 639 -6.08 -14.90 32.70
C LEU A 639 -5.86 -13.40 32.91
N GLN A 640 -6.72 -12.78 33.71
CA GLN A 640 -6.56 -11.40 34.14
C GLN A 640 -5.71 -11.35 35.40
N MET A 641 -4.58 -10.66 35.33
CA MET A 641 -3.67 -10.44 36.44
C MET A 641 -3.72 -8.98 36.89
N GLU A 642 -3.79 -8.75 38.19
CA GLU A 642 -3.63 -7.41 38.77
C GLU A 642 -2.14 -7.04 38.90
N ASP A 643 -1.71 -5.95 38.27
CA ASP A 643 -0.30 -5.57 38.15
C ASP A 643 0.38 -5.27 39.49
N LYS A 644 -0.40 -4.83 40.50
CA LYS A 644 0.11 -4.49 41.83
C LYS A 644 0.45 -5.72 42.65
N SER A 645 -0.47 -6.69 42.67
CA SER A 645 -0.36 -7.90 43.51
C SER A 645 0.24 -9.10 42.79
N LEU A 646 0.29 -9.08 41.45
CA LEU A 646 0.67 -10.21 40.59
C LEU A 646 -0.16 -11.46 40.85
N LYS A 647 -1.43 -11.26 41.19
CA LYS A 647 -2.40 -12.35 41.39
C LYS A 647 -3.35 -12.40 40.21
N ILE A 648 -3.65 -13.62 39.76
CA ILE A 648 -4.75 -13.86 38.83
C ILE A 648 -6.06 -13.59 39.57
N VAL A 649 -6.84 -12.64 39.07
CA VAL A 649 -8.12 -12.20 39.68
C VAL A 649 -9.33 -12.75 38.92
N LYS A 650 -9.16 -13.12 37.64
CA LYS A 650 -10.22 -13.69 36.81
C LYS A 650 -9.64 -14.60 35.74
N ILE A 651 -10.35 -15.68 35.45
CA ILE A 651 -10.18 -16.46 34.22
C ILE A 651 -11.47 -16.27 33.42
N GLY A 652 -11.35 -15.85 32.16
CA GLY A 652 -12.49 -15.60 31.28
C GLY A 652 -12.33 -16.28 29.94
N LYS A 653 -13.42 -16.32 29.16
CA LYS A 653 -13.40 -16.82 27.78
C LYS A 653 -13.18 -15.65 26.83
N ILE A 654 -12.38 -15.87 25.79
CA ILE A 654 -12.04 -14.82 24.82
C ILE A 654 -13.29 -14.42 24.03
N ASN A 655 -14.03 -15.40 23.51
CA ASN A 655 -15.23 -15.15 22.68
C ASN A 655 -16.27 -14.27 23.37
N SER A 656 -16.59 -14.55 24.65
CA SER A 656 -17.63 -13.82 25.38
C SER A 656 -17.18 -12.44 25.87
N ASP A 657 -15.94 -12.33 26.32
CA ASP A 657 -15.52 -11.15 27.08
C ASP A 657 -14.82 -10.10 26.19
N TRP A 658 -14.27 -10.52 25.04
CA TRP A 658 -13.47 -9.67 24.15
C TRP A 658 -14.04 -9.55 22.73
N LEU A 659 -14.75 -10.57 22.23
CA LEU A 659 -15.20 -10.60 20.83
C LEU A 659 -16.67 -10.23 20.65
N GLY A 660 -17.41 -10.03 21.75
CA GLY A 660 -18.84 -9.70 21.72
C GLY A 660 -19.70 -10.83 21.16
N CYS A 661 -19.23 -12.06 21.30
CA CYS A 661 -20.04 -13.27 21.26
C CYS A 661 -20.63 -13.53 22.67
#